data_AF-A0A3B3XDW2-F1
#
_entry.id   AF-A0A3B3XDW2-F1
#
_cell.length_a   1.000
_cell.length_b   1.000
_cell.length_c   1.000
_cell.angle_alpha   90.00
_cell.angle_beta   90.00
_cell.angle_gamma   90.00
#
_symmetry.space_group_name_H-M   'P 1'
#
loop_
_entity.id
_entity.type
_entity.pdbx_description
1 polymer ?
#
loop_
_entity_poly.entity_id
_entity_poly.type
_entity_poly.pdbx_seq_one_letter_code
_entity_poly.pdbx_strand_id
1 'polypeptide(L)'
;MTLYSNDLVHQKNLQCTGFPAYLLLTLMLLLQVWRGSCHPQCLDYKPPFGPQQPLVFCTDYTKFGCCDLQKDEEISRKYDLIMENFDTLGSARCGKYISSILCQECSPYAAHLYDAEDANTPMRVLPGLCGDYCSDYWRDCRYTLSLLLEDKGNLQQFANLTAAIEEDRRRFCDFLELKDKQYCYPNVLTDAELNANLGLVREDSTGCLEVCLQEVANGLRNPVAMIHADDGSHRFFVAEQLGYVWVYLADGSRIDRPFLNLTKAVLTSRWTGDERGFLCIALHPRFTTVRKAYVYYSVSVKKEERIRISEFTLSDHDDNQLDHSSERMILEVVEPASNHNGGQLLFGHDGYLYIFIGDGGRAGDPFGKFGNSQNKSALLGKVLRIDIDNIDESTPYTIPSDNPFVGEQGARPEIYAYGVRNMWRCSIDRGDPATGAGRGRMFCGDVGQNKYEEIDLIVKGGNYGWRAKEGFSCYDRKLCQNSSLDDILPIFDYPHKLGKSVTGGYVYRGCEMPNLNGLYIFGDFMSGRLMSLKENEATGEWQYNEICMGKDQTCKFPKLINSYYRYIISFAEDEAGELYFLSTGVPSATARSGVIYKIVDPSRRAPPGKCSIKPRPVKIKGKLIHFYPREEFVVNKKPTTTPLPTTTTPKSTTTKKQTIRRPIIIRKPPMPTRQTKGKIARPQPTAAAERKTTQSAPIKTSLTTTVKPTAVQRGATIPVTTPSTGYRATIMTPVRSRISQTSICSTTSPKRYWGPPTHPARATSPPLNPPQSPSPTTFQSLTTTWAPYTSQTANKPPETPVSSTTLPKVRNEKLWPGAKSQSAGETNQVNKRPKGRGRGNKRGKGGRRLPSGSVRLVSADGMPDRGRVEIFIRGEWGTVCDDLFTRKAGTVVCRQLGFTTALTVMKRAALGEASSRVRILLDDVECEGEERSLLECKRSKVGKHNCSHEEDVGVICGYQT
;
A
#
# COMPACT_ATOMS: atom_id res chain seq x y z
N MET A 1 -79.03 -28.43 22.29
CA MET A 1 -79.97 -27.69 21.42
C MET A 1 -79.36 -26.34 21.08
N THR A 2 -79.81 -25.73 19.99
CA THR A 2 -79.48 -24.36 19.55
C THR A 2 -80.14 -23.29 20.44
N LEU A 3 -79.86 -22.02 20.11
CA LEU A 3 -80.44 -20.75 20.57
C LEU A 3 -79.60 -19.96 21.60
N TYR A 4 -79.57 -18.63 21.58
CA TYR A 4 -79.46 -17.64 20.48
C TYR A 4 -79.17 -16.26 21.15
N SER A 5 -78.40 -15.39 20.50
CA SER A 5 -78.34 -13.92 20.68
C SER A 5 -78.41 -13.22 22.07
N ASN A 6 -77.33 -12.47 22.34
CA ASN A 6 -77.30 -10.99 22.46
C ASN A 6 -77.10 -10.26 23.82
N ASP A 7 -76.21 -9.26 23.68
CA ASP A 7 -76.17 -7.92 24.29
C ASP A 7 -75.57 -7.64 25.70
N LEU A 8 -75.16 -6.37 25.83
CA LEU A 8 -74.55 -5.65 26.97
C LEU A 8 -73.09 -5.99 27.32
N VAL A 9 -72.16 -5.24 26.71
CA VAL A 9 -70.75 -5.16 27.10
C VAL A 9 -70.54 -4.04 28.12
N HIS A 10 -70.21 -4.37 29.38
CA HIS A 10 -69.28 -3.55 30.19
C HIS A 10 -68.72 -4.30 31.44
N GLN A 11 -67.40 -4.27 31.57
CA GLN A 11 -66.58 -4.39 32.79
C GLN A 11 -66.96 -5.37 33.93
N LYS A 12 -66.08 -6.35 34.17
CA LYS A 12 -65.30 -6.39 35.44
C LYS A 12 -64.04 -7.29 35.41
N ASN A 13 -62.91 -6.63 35.69
CA ASN A 13 -61.74 -7.05 36.49
C ASN A 13 -61.17 -8.48 36.41
N LEU A 14 -59.88 -8.56 36.03
CA LEU A 14 -58.85 -9.24 36.85
C LEU A 14 -57.50 -8.50 36.70
N GLN A 15 -56.48 -8.86 37.49
CA GLN A 15 -55.36 -7.96 37.84
C GLN A 15 -53.99 -8.29 37.21
N CYS A 16 -53.10 -7.30 37.30
CA CYS A 16 -51.63 -7.38 37.40
C CYS A 16 -50.71 -7.44 36.15
N THR A 17 -49.91 -6.37 36.05
CA THR A 17 -48.45 -6.32 35.82
C THR A 17 -47.82 -6.74 34.48
N GLY A 18 -46.94 -5.87 33.98
CA GLY A 18 -45.64 -6.29 33.43
C GLY A 18 -45.43 -6.12 31.92
N PHE A 19 -45.01 -4.92 31.47
CA PHE A 19 -44.24 -4.77 30.24
C PHE A 19 -42.77 -5.21 30.49
N PRO A 20 -42.16 -6.06 29.64
CA PRO A 20 -40.73 -6.33 29.70
C PRO A 20 -40.01 -6.10 28.35
N ALA A 21 -39.21 -5.02 28.28
CA ALA A 21 -37.98 -4.77 27.50
C ALA A 21 -37.82 -5.18 26.01
N TYR A 22 -38.33 -6.33 25.55
CA TYR A 22 -37.92 -6.96 24.29
C TYR A 22 -38.24 -6.15 23.03
N LEU A 23 -39.35 -5.40 23.01
CA LEU A 23 -39.70 -4.55 21.86
C LEU A 23 -38.81 -3.31 21.72
N LEU A 24 -38.16 -2.88 22.81
CA LEU A 24 -37.16 -1.80 22.80
C LEU A 24 -35.80 -2.32 22.32
N LEU A 25 -35.39 -3.54 22.71
CA LEU A 25 -34.15 -4.14 22.20
C LEU A 25 -34.21 -4.43 20.70
N THR A 26 -35.33 -4.93 20.17
CA THR A 26 -35.45 -5.20 18.72
C THR A 26 -35.47 -3.92 17.89
N LEU A 27 -36.08 -2.84 18.40
CA LEU A 27 -36.03 -1.53 17.74
C LEU A 27 -34.62 -0.90 17.82
N MET A 28 -33.91 -1.06 18.95
CA MET A 28 -32.50 -0.66 19.10
C MET A 28 -31.55 -1.44 18.18
N LEU A 29 -31.79 -2.75 17.97
CA LEU A 29 -31.00 -3.57 17.04
C LEU A 29 -31.26 -3.23 15.56
N LEU A 30 -32.47 -2.78 15.22
CA LEU A 30 -32.77 -2.16 13.92
C LEU A 30 -32.31 -0.70 13.81
N LEU A 31 -31.88 -0.10 14.93
CA LEU A 31 -31.25 1.22 15.03
C LEU A 31 -29.74 1.12 15.30
N GLN A 32 -29.10 0.01 14.95
CA GLN A 32 -27.72 0.09 14.46
C GLN A 32 -27.74 0.77 13.08
N VAL A 33 -27.91 2.10 13.14
CA VAL A 33 -27.65 3.06 12.07
C VAL A 33 -26.34 2.69 11.38
N TRP A 34 -26.27 2.91 10.06
CA TRP A 34 -25.00 2.89 9.35
C TRP A 34 -24.01 3.82 10.07
N ARG A 35 -23.06 3.25 10.81
CA ARG A 35 -21.87 3.96 11.28
C ARG A 35 -20.94 4.17 10.09
N GLY A 36 -21.38 5.01 9.17
CA GLY A 36 -20.53 5.57 8.11
C GLY A 36 -19.44 6.34 8.82
N SER A 37 -18.27 5.72 8.98
CA SER A 37 -17.11 6.36 9.62
C SER A 37 -16.50 7.33 8.62
N CYS A 38 -17.21 8.43 8.38
CA CYS A 38 -16.79 9.54 7.56
C CYS A 38 -15.52 10.09 8.18
N HIS A 39 -14.46 10.11 7.37
CA HIS A 39 -13.18 10.62 7.80
C HIS A 39 -13.22 12.14 7.85
N PRO A 40 -12.60 12.80 8.84
CA PRO A 40 -12.59 14.24 8.91
C PRO A 40 -11.87 14.83 7.68
N GLN A 41 -12.56 15.67 6.92
CA GLN A 41 -12.07 16.34 5.72
C GLN A 41 -12.75 17.71 5.56
N CYS A 42 -12.02 18.66 5.00
CA CYS A 42 -12.46 20.03 4.76
C CYS A 42 -13.11 20.23 3.37
N LEU A 43 -13.77 21.37 3.17
CA LEU A 43 -14.42 21.74 1.90
C LEU A 43 -13.46 21.88 0.70
N ASP A 44 -12.15 22.04 0.93
CA ASP A 44 -11.11 22.00 -0.11
C ASP A 44 -10.62 20.58 -0.44
N TYR A 45 -11.33 19.56 0.04
CA TYR A 45 -11.05 18.12 -0.10
C TYR A 45 -9.72 17.68 0.51
N LYS A 46 -9.18 18.45 1.46
CA LYS A 46 -7.96 18.12 2.22
C LYS A 46 -8.29 17.85 3.69
N PRO A 47 -7.40 17.16 4.43
CA PRO A 47 -7.60 16.87 5.85
C PRO A 47 -7.78 18.13 6.71
N PRO A 48 -8.28 18.02 7.94
CA PRO A 48 -8.19 19.10 8.94
C PRO A 48 -6.75 19.36 9.39
N PHE A 49 -6.57 20.43 10.16
CA PHE A 49 -5.31 20.83 10.78
C PHE A 49 -5.54 21.48 12.15
N GLY A 50 -4.48 21.57 12.95
CA GLY A 50 -4.48 22.42 14.15
C GLY A 50 -4.07 23.84 13.78
N PRO A 51 -4.89 24.88 14.07
CA PRO A 51 -4.53 26.28 13.77
C PRO A 51 -3.18 26.70 14.38
N GLN A 52 -2.45 27.61 13.73
CA GLN A 52 -1.16 28.11 14.26
C GLN A 52 -1.33 29.00 15.51
N GLN A 53 -2.50 29.61 15.67
CA GLN A 53 -2.91 30.46 16.78
C GLN A 53 -4.39 30.17 17.07
N PRO A 54 -4.89 30.40 18.30
CA PRO A 54 -6.29 30.19 18.64
C PRO A 54 -7.24 30.99 17.75
N LEU A 55 -8.38 30.38 17.37
CA LEU A 55 -9.44 31.09 16.65
C LEU A 55 -10.17 32.04 17.61
N VAL A 56 -10.63 33.18 17.10
CA VAL A 56 -11.24 34.26 17.89
C VAL A 56 -12.77 34.17 17.81
N PHE A 57 -13.32 33.84 16.65
CA PHE A 57 -14.76 33.79 16.43
C PHE A 57 -15.31 32.35 16.54
N CYS A 58 -14.82 31.43 15.73
CA CYS A 58 -15.20 30.01 15.72
C CYS A 58 -14.46 29.19 16.79
N THR A 59 -14.58 29.62 18.05
CA THR A 59 -13.77 29.15 19.18
C THR A 59 -13.86 27.64 19.43
N ASP A 60 -14.98 26.97 19.10
CA ASP A 60 -15.14 25.52 19.19
C ASP A 60 -14.05 24.74 18.41
N TYR A 61 -13.57 25.28 17.29
CA TYR A 61 -12.58 24.64 16.41
C TYR A 61 -11.13 25.12 16.64
N THR A 62 -10.89 25.90 17.69
CA THR A 62 -9.59 26.47 18.11
C THR A 62 -8.43 25.48 18.11
N LYS A 63 -8.67 24.22 18.47
CA LYS A 63 -7.62 23.20 18.60
C LYS A 63 -7.35 22.45 17.30
N PHE A 64 -8.41 22.20 16.52
CA PHE A 64 -8.38 21.35 15.34
C PHE A 64 -9.63 21.54 14.50
N GLY A 65 -9.47 21.68 13.18
CA GLY A 65 -10.57 21.93 12.26
C GLY A 65 -10.08 22.30 10.86
N CYS A 66 -10.87 23.11 10.15
CA CYS A 66 -10.64 23.49 8.76
C CYS A 66 -10.37 24.99 8.54
N CYS A 67 -10.40 25.81 9.59
CA CYS A 67 -10.12 27.24 9.53
C CYS A 67 -8.75 27.60 10.09
N ASP A 68 -8.09 28.56 9.45
CA ASP A 68 -7.04 29.37 10.05
C ASP A 68 -7.61 30.75 10.47
N LEU A 69 -6.76 31.65 10.95
CA LEU A 69 -7.18 33.00 11.36
C LEU A 69 -7.82 33.81 10.21
N GLN A 70 -7.37 33.64 8.96
CA GLN A 70 -7.95 34.39 7.84
C GLN A 70 -9.38 33.93 7.59
N LYS A 71 -9.60 32.61 7.59
CA LYS A 71 -10.95 32.06 7.38
C LYS A 71 -11.89 32.33 8.56
N ASP A 72 -11.37 32.35 9.79
CA ASP A 72 -12.12 32.77 10.99
C ASP A 72 -12.55 34.25 10.92
N GLU A 73 -11.65 35.14 10.48
CA GLU A 73 -11.95 36.57 10.27
C GLU A 73 -12.94 36.80 9.11
N GLU A 74 -12.84 36.03 8.02
CA GLU A 74 -13.84 36.03 6.94
C GLU A 74 -15.23 35.60 7.43
N ILE A 75 -15.30 34.61 8.31
CA ILE A 75 -16.55 34.17 8.92
C ILE A 75 -17.09 35.22 9.91
N SER A 76 -16.25 35.83 10.73
CA SER A 76 -16.65 36.94 11.62
C SER A 76 -17.21 38.12 10.81
N ARG A 77 -16.50 38.58 9.77
CA ARG A 77 -16.99 39.68 8.91
C ARG A 77 -18.32 39.36 8.24
N LYS A 78 -18.55 38.09 7.84
CA LYS A 78 -19.85 37.66 7.30
C LYS A 78 -20.94 37.62 8.37
N TYR A 79 -20.62 37.21 9.60
CA TYR A 79 -21.53 37.30 10.73
C TYR A 79 -21.92 38.75 11.00
N ASP A 80 -20.95 39.66 11.11
CA ASP A 80 -21.19 41.08 11.41
C ASP A 80 -22.11 41.74 10.37
N LEU A 81 -21.88 41.53 9.07
CA LEU A 81 -22.77 42.02 7.99
C LEU A 81 -24.20 41.48 8.10
N ILE A 82 -24.39 40.24 8.55
CA ILE A 82 -25.73 39.70 8.79
C ILE A 82 -26.34 40.41 10.01
N MET A 83 -25.59 40.55 11.10
CA MET A 83 -26.06 41.16 12.35
C MET A 83 -26.44 42.65 12.23
N GLU A 84 -25.90 43.40 11.28
CA GLU A 84 -26.31 44.78 10.97
C GLU A 84 -27.82 44.91 10.64
N ASN A 85 -28.49 43.82 10.26
CA ASN A 85 -29.93 43.79 9.95
C ASN A 85 -30.83 43.66 11.21
N PHE A 86 -30.27 43.60 12.41
CA PHE A 86 -30.99 43.27 13.64
C PHE A 86 -30.92 44.38 14.69
N ASP A 87 -31.98 44.53 15.47
CA ASP A 87 -31.93 45.27 16.73
C ASP A 87 -31.23 44.45 17.82
N THR A 88 -31.03 45.03 19.01
CA THR A 88 -30.37 44.35 20.13
C THR A 88 -31.12 43.09 20.58
N LEU A 89 -32.46 43.05 20.44
CA LEU A 89 -33.28 41.90 20.82
C LEU A 89 -33.18 40.75 19.81
N GLY A 90 -33.25 41.05 18.51
CA GLY A 90 -33.00 40.10 17.44
C GLY A 90 -31.58 39.55 17.48
N SER A 91 -30.60 40.42 17.75
CA SER A 91 -29.19 40.03 17.92
C SER A 91 -28.99 39.04 19.06
N ALA A 92 -29.56 39.32 20.24
CA ALA A 92 -29.50 38.44 21.40
C ALA A 92 -30.20 37.09 21.18
N ARG A 93 -31.23 37.04 20.31
CA ARG A 93 -31.96 35.80 19.98
C ARG A 93 -31.26 34.96 18.91
N CYS A 94 -30.77 35.60 17.84
CA CYS A 94 -30.34 34.91 16.62
C CYS A 94 -28.84 34.85 16.39
N GLY A 95 -28.05 35.71 17.03
CA GLY A 95 -26.59 35.72 16.86
C GLY A 95 -25.94 34.35 17.08
N LYS A 96 -26.33 33.61 18.13
CA LYS A 96 -25.80 32.27 18.37
C LYS A 96 -26.12 31.27 17.26
N TYR A 97 -27.32 31.30 16.67
CA TYR A 97 -27.66 30.40 15.57
C TYR A 97 -26.82 30.72 14.33
N ILE A 98 -26.70 32.01 14.00
CA ILE A 98 -25.98 32.48 12.81
C ILE A 98 -24.48 32.18 12.93
N SER A 99 -23.85 32.45 14.09
CA SER A 99 -22.44 32.12 14.31
C SER A 99 -22.18 30.61 14.31
N SER A 100 -22.98 29.82 15.02
CA SER A 100 -22.91 28.35 15.00
C SER A 100 -23.00 27.76 13.58
N ILE A 101 -23.91 28.28 12.74
CA ILE A 101 -24.10 27.85 11.35
C ILE A 101 -22.90 28.22 10.48
N LEU A 102 -22.43 29.47 10.54
CA LEU A 102 -21.29 29.91 9.71
C LEU A 102 -19.99 29.19 10.08
N CYS A 103 -19.77 28.93 11.38
CA CYS A 103 -18.60 28.22 11.87
C CYS A 103 -18.53 26.73 11.46
N GLN A 104 -19.56 26.15 10.84
CA GLN A 104 -19.47 24.79 10.31
C GLN A 104 -18.50 24.67 9.11
N GLU A 105 -18.15 25.77 8.44
CA GLU A 105 -17.03 25.75 7.47
C GLU A 105 -15.67 25.47 8.16
N CYS A 106 -15.56 25.63 9.48
CA CYS A 106 -14.40 25.28 10.29
C CYS A 106 -14.42 23.86 10.86
N SER A 107 -15.53 23.14 10.74
CA SER A 107 -15.67 21.79 11.30
C SER A 107 -14.68 20.81 10.65
N PRO A 108 -14.01 19.92 11.42
CA PRO A 108 -13.18 18.86 10.83
C PRO A 108 -14.00 17.90 9.96
N TYR A 109 -15.34 17.89 10.06
CA TYR A 109 -16.25 17.11 9.22
C TYR A 109 -17.01 17.98 8.20
N ALA A 110 -16.49 19.17 7.87
CA ALA A 110 -17.15 20.12 6.96
C ALA A 110 -17.49 19.48 5.59
N ALA A 111 -16.64 18.61 5.04
CA ALA A 111 -16.95 17.90 3.79
C ALA A 111 -18.24 17.06 3.87
N HIS A 112 -18.52 16.43 5.02
CA HIS A 112 -19.77 15.67 5.21
C HIS A 112 -20.95 16.61 5.51
N LEU A 113 -20.76 17.59 6.39
CA LEU A 113 -21.79 18.59 6.74
C LEU A 113 -22.35 19.36 5.54
N TYR A 114 -21.60 19.47 4.44
CA TYR A 114 -22.01 20.15 3.20
C TYR A 114 -22.23 19.20 2.01
N ASP A 115 -22.38 17.89 2.22
CA ASP A 115 -22.55 16.85 1.17
C ASP A 115 -21.43 16.84 0.09
N ALA A 116 -20.23 17.34 0.43
CA ALA A 116 -19.09 17.51 -0.46
C ALA A 116 -18.18 16.27 -0.60
N GLU A 117 -18.58 15.11 -0.05
CA GLU A 117 -17.81 13.85 -0.14
C GLU A 117 -17.77 13.24 -1.55
N ASP A 118 -18.63 13.67 -2.47
CA ASP A 118 -18.80 13.10 -3.81
C ASP A 118 -18.91 14.22 -4.86
N ALA A 119 -18.02 14.21 -5.84
CA ALA A 119 -17.99 15.19 -6.93
C ALA A 119 -19.26 15.20 -7.83
N ASN A 120 -20.12 14.17 -7.72
CA ASN A 120 -21.40 14.08 -8.43
C ASN A 120 -22.60 14.59 -7.59
N THR A 121 -22.39 14.86 -6.31
CA THR A 121 -23.42 15.35 -5.40
C THR A 121 -23.29 16.87 -5.27
N PRO A 122 -24.35 17.66 -5.54
CA PRO A 122 -24.29 19.11 -5.36
C PRO A 122 -24.07 19.47 -3.90
N MET A 123 -22.98 20.20 -3.61
CA MET A 123 -22.66 20.71 -2.28
C MET A 123 -23.82 21.54 -1.72
N ARG A 124 -24.15 21.35 -0.44
CA ARG A 124 -25.15 22.18 0.26
C ARG A 124 -24.68 23.63 0.32
N VAL A 125 -25.62 24.56 0.30
CA VAL A 125 -25.33 25.99 0.48
C VAL A 125 -24.99 26.30 1.96
N LEU A 126 -25.62 25.56 2.87
CA LEU A 126 -25.56 25.67 4.33
C LEU A 126 -25.37 24.29 4.98
N PRO A 127 -24.80 24.19 6.19
CA PRO A 127 -24.47 22.92 6.82
C PRO A 127 -25.69 22.10 7.22
N GLY A 128 -25.48 20.80 7.32
CA GLY A 128 -26.43 19.82 7.83
C GLY A 128 -26.73 19.96 9.33
N LEU A 129 -27.96 20.35 9.65
CA LEU A 129 -28.42 20.51 11.04
C LEU A 129 -29.12 19.25 11.56
N CYS A 130 -29.13 19.07 12.88
CA CYS A 130 -29.96 18.07 13.55
C CYS A 130 -31.40 18.59 13.69
N GLY A 131 -32.41 17.74 13.53
CA GLY A 131 -33.82 18.17 13.42
C GLY A 131 -34.41 18.92 14.63
N ASP A 132 -33.94 18.62 15.84
CA ASP A 132 -34.35 19.37 17.04
C ASP A 132 -33.78 20.80 17.00
N TYR A 133 -32.48 20.94 16.71
CA TYR A 133 -31.81 22.24 16.51
C TYR A 133 -32.39 23.03 15.32
N CYS A 134 -32.77 22.35 14.23
CA CYS A 134 -33.48 22.97 13.12
C CYS A 134 -34.88 23.47 13.52
N SER A 135 -35.61 22.69 14.31
CA SER A 135 -36.95 23.06 14.80
C SER A 135 -36.92 24.26 15.75
N ASP A 136 -35.90 24.33 16.61
CA ASP A 136 -35.63 25.49 17.47
C ASP A 136 -35.20 26.73 16.65
N TYR A 137 -34.26 26.56 15.72
CA TYR A 137 -33.81 27.62 14.81
C TYR A 137 -34.96 28.19 13.98
N TRP A 138 -35.88 27.34 13.48
CA TRP A 138 -37.08 27.80 12.79
C TRP A 138 -38.02 28.59 13.70
N ARG A 139 -38.28 28.12 14.92
CA ARG A 139 -39.16 28.81 15.87
C ARG A 139 -38.65 30.21 16.19
N ASP A 140 -37.35 30.33 16.44
CA ASP A 140 -36.79 31.54 17.03
C ASP A 140 -36.25 32.53 15.96
N CYS A 141 -35.74 32.02 14.83
CA CYS A 141 -34.88 32.76 13.89
C CYS A 141 -35.01 32.37 12.40
N ARG A 142 -36.11 31.73 11.96
CA ARG A 142 -36.29 31.30 10.55
C ARG A 142 -35.98 32.35 9.48
N TYR A 143 -36.37 33.61 9.74
CA TYR A 143 -36.25 34.75 8.82
C TYR A 143 -34.80 35.13 8.48
N THR A 144 -33.83 34.55 9.19
CA THR A 144 -32.40 34.76 8.99
C THR A 144 -31.80 33.82 7.92
N LEU A 145 -32.59 32.86 7.43
CA LEU A 145 -32.20 31.96 6.34
C LEU A 145 -32.00 32.73 5.02
N SER A 146 -32.84 33.71 4.71
CA SER A 146 -32.65 34.64 3.59
C SER A 146 -31.23 35.26 3.57
N LEU A 147 -30.86 35.98 4.63
CA LEU A 147 -29.56 36.66 4.79
C LEU A 147 -28.36 35.71 4.69
N LEU A 148 -28.49 34.46 5.18
CA LEU A 148 -27.46 33.43 5.06
C LEU A 148 -27.24 32.93 3.62
N LEU A 149 -28.25 33.06 2.75
CA LEU A 149 -28.24 32.58 1.36
C LEU A 149 -27.89 33.65 0.33
N GLU A 150 -28.18 34.93 0.58
CA GLU A 150 -28.01 36.05 -0.39
C GLU A 150 -26.59 36.12 -1.00
N ASP A 151 -25.58 35.90 -0.18
CA ASP A 151 -24.15 35.91 -0.54
C ASP A 151 -23.72 34.72 -1.45
N LYS A 152 -24.47 33.61 -1.49
CA LYS A 152 -24.08 32.40 -2.25
C LYS A 152 -24.70 32.30 -3.66
N GLY A 153 -25.35 33.37 -4.14
CA GLY A 153 -25.57 33.65 -5.57
C GLY A 153 -26.99 33.49 -6.10
N ASN A 154 -27.32 34.28 -7.13
CA ASN A 154 -28.63 34.31 -7.82
C ASN A 154 -29.83 34.75 -6.95
N LEU A 155 -29.69 35.90 -6.28
CA LEU A 155 -30.70 36.62 -5.46
C LEU A 155 -32.18 36.40 -5.86
N GLN A 156 -32.54 36.68 -7.13
CA GLN A 156 -33.94 36.59 -7.60
C GLN A 156 -34.47 35.15 -7.76
N GLN A 157 -33.60 34.14 -7.78
CA GLN A 157 -34.00 32.73 -7.81
C GLN A 157 -34.27 32.18 -6.41
N PHE A 158 -33.55 32.70 -5.39
CA PHE A 158 -33.75 32.30 -4.00
C PHE A 158 -34.83 33.10 -3.28
N ALA A 159 -34.97 34.41 -3.47
CA ALA A 159 -35.91 35.24 -2.69
C ALA A 159 -37.36 34.69 -2.63
N ASN A 160 -37.92 34.28 -3.79
CA ASN A 160 -39.27 33.69 -3.85
C ASN A 160 -39.35 32.25 -3.30
N LEU A 161 -38.22 31.53 -3.26
CA LEU A 161 -38.14 30.17 -2.74
C LEU A 161 -37.98 30.18 -1.21
N THR A 162 -37.12 31.04 -0.68
CA THR A 162 -36.77 31.11 0.73
C THR A 162 -37.97 31.50 1.59
N ALA A 163 -38.79 32.49 1.19
CA ALA A 163 -40.01 32.83 1.91
C ALA A 163 -40.97 31.61 2.05
N ALA A 164 -41.14 30.85 0.96
CA ALA A 164 -41.97 29.63 0.93
C ALA A 164 -41.35 28.41 1.64
N ILE A 165 -40.13 28.54 2.15
CA ILE A 165 -39.42 27.60 3.04
C ILE A 165 -39.50 28.09 4.49
N GLU A 166 -39.25 29.38 4.74
CA GLU A 166 -39.31 30.00 6.07
C GLU A 166 -40.72 29.94 6.69
N GLU A 167 -41.79 29.98 5.91
CA GLU A 167 -43.16 29.87 6.44
C GLU A 167 -43.56 28.45 6.90
N ASP A 168 -42.94 27.39 6.36
CA ASP A 168 -43.28 25.99 6.67
C ASP A 168 -42.10 25.27 7.32
N ARG A 169 -42.21 25.01 8.64
CA ARG A 169 -41.20 24.29 9.43
C ARG A 169 -40.77 22.96 8.80
N ARG A 170 -41.66 22.24 8.11
CA ARG A 170 -41.30 20.98 7.45
C ARG A 170 -40.34 21.25 6.29
N ARG A 171 -40.68 22.18 5.39
CA ARG A 171 -39.80 22.57 4.27
C ARG A 171 -38.47 23.14 4.73
N PHE A 172 -38.49 23.97 5.78
CA PHE A 172 -37.29 24.53 6.40
C PHE A 172 -36.32 23.44 6.87
N CYS A 173 -36.84 22.41 7.53
CA CYS A 173 -36.01 21.32 8.03
C CYS A 173 -35.75 20.21 7.01
N ASP A 174 -36.64 19.97 6.03
CA ASP A 174 -36.34 19.15 4.85
C ASP A 174 -35.20 19.76 4.01
N PHE A 175 -34.98 21.08 4.08
CA PHE A 175 -33.87 21.80 3.44
C PHE A 175 -32.58 21.80 4.28
N LEU A 176 -32.67 22.02 5.60
CA LEU A 176 -31.48 22.16 6.47
C LEU A 176 -31.03 20.85 7.15
N GLU A 177 -31.92 19.89 7.41
CA GLU A 177 -31.54 18.67 8.15
C GLU A 177 -30.57 17.79 7.38
N LEU A 178 -29.63 17.19 8.13
CA LEU A 178 -28.86 16.04 7.68
C LEU A 178 -29.48 14.77 8.27
N LYS A 179 -29.70 13.77 7.42
CA LYS A 179 -30.34 12.51 7.82
C LYS A 179 -29.40 11.62 8.64
N ASP A 180 -28.10 11.83 8.52
CA ASP A 180 -27.12 11.26 9.43
C ASP A 180 -27.12 12.06 10.75
N LYS A 181 -27.59 11.40 11.82
CA LYS A 181 -27.71 11.99 13.16
C LYS A 181 -26.39 12.03 13.94
N GLN A 182 -25.34 11.38 13.44
CA GLN A 182 -24.02 11.38 14.05
C GLN A 182 -23.22 12.62 13.61
N TYR A 183 -23.31 12.96 12.32
CA TYR A 183 -22.55 14.06 11.71
C TYR A 183 -23.29 15.40 11.61
N CYS A 184 -24.57 15.48 11.99
CA CYS A 184 -25.33 16.72 12.01
C CYS A 184 -24.87 17.69 13.13
N TYR A 185 -25.01 19.00 12.93
CA TYR A 185 -24.78 19.99 13.98
C TYR A 185 -26.01 20.15 14.91
N PRO A 186 -25.87 20.14 16.25
CA PRO A 186 -24.62 20.18 17.02
C PRO A 186 -24.03 18.82 17.44
N ASN A 187 -24.70 17.68 17.18
CA ASN A 187 -24.30 16.36 17.66
C ASN A 187 -22.82 16.01 17.37
N VAL A 188 -22.34 16.40 16.19
CA VAL A 188 -20.95 16.21 15.72
C VAL A 188 -19.87 16.77 16.68
N LEU A 189 -20.18 17.79 17.48
CA LEU A 189 -19.27 18.32 18.51
C LEU A 189 -19.26 17.49 19.81
N THR A 190 -20.31 16.70 20.04
CA THR A 190 -20.55 15.98 21.31
C THR A 190 -20.34 14.48 21.22
N ASP A 191 -20.20 13.91 20.01
CA ASP A 191 -19.89 12.50 19.83
C ASP A 191 -18.44 12.20 20.24
N ALA A 192 -18.29 11.54 21.39
CA ALA A 192 -17.01 11.16 21.96
C ALA A 192 -16.32 9.97 21.26
N GLU A 193 -17.05 9.15 20.48
CA GLU A 193 -16.48 8.05 19.70
C GLU A 193 -15.94 8.57 18.36
N LEU A 194 -16.71 9.44 17.69
CA LEU A 194 -16.31 10.11 16.46
C LEU A 194 -15.02 10.93 16.62
N ASN A 195 -14.95 11.72 17.70
CA ASN A 195 -13.84 12.65 17.94
C ASN A 195 -12.65 12.03 18.68
N ALA A 196 -12.72 10.75 19.12
CA ALA A 196 -11.74 10.11 20.00
C ALA A 196 -10.28 10.18 19.50
N ASN A 197 -10.09 9.93 18.19
CA ASN A 197 -8.79 9.86 17.53
C ASN A 197 -8.58 11.01 16.53
N LEU A 198 -9.32 12.12 16.68
CA LEU A 198 -9.33 13.22 15.74
C LEU A 198 -7.91 13.81 15.53
N GLY A 199 -7.43 13.76 14.28
CA GLY A 199 -6.11 14.25 13.90
C GLY A 199 -4.96 13.27 14.08
N LEU A 200 -5.22 12.01 14.46
CA LEU A 200 -4.26 10.90 14.44
C LEU A 200 -4.52 10.01 13.22
N VAL A 201 -3.48 9.38 12.65
CA VAL A 201 -3.65 8.36 11.59
C VAL A 201 -4.59 7.27 12.11
N ARG A 202 -5.61 6.94 11.32
CA ARG A 202 -6.60 5.92 11.68
C ARG A 202 -5.97 4.52 11.63
N GLU A 203 -6.18 3.73 12.68
CA GLU A 203 -5.90 2.29 12.66
C GLU A 203 -7.18 1.49 12.43
N ASP A 204 -7.10 0.40 11.66
CA ASP A 204 -8.18 -0.58 11.54
C ASP A 204 -8.17 -1.59 12.72
N SER A 205 -9.16 -2.48 12.79
CA SER A 205 -9.29 -3.45 13.89
C SER A 205 -8.17 -4.50 13.99
N THR A 206 -7.16 -4.44 13.11
CA THR A 206 -5.94 -5.24 13.16
C THR A 206 -4.68 -4.45 13.55
N GLY A 207 -4.79 -3.13 13.81
CA GLY A 207 -3.65 -2.23 14.06
C GLY A 207 -2.93 -1.78 12.77
N CYS A 208 -3.62 -1.88 11.63
CA CYS A 208 -3.10 -1.45 10.34
C CYS A 208 -3.42 0.02 10.09
N LEU A 209 -2.41 0.80 9.68
CA LEU A 209 -2.51 2.24 9.45
C LEU A 209 -3.23 2.54 8.13
N GLU A 210 -4.41 3.17 8.18
CA GLU A 210 -5.14 3.62 6.99
C GLU A 210 -4.51 4.89 6.42
N VAL A 211 -4.05 4.81 5.17
CA VAL A 211 -3.62 5.98 4.36
C VAL A 211 -4.39 6.02 3.05
N CYS A 212 -4.38 7.18 2.41
CA CYS A 212 -4.87 7.36 1.04
C CYS A 212 -3.70 7.66 0.10
N LEU A 213 -3.95 7.54 -1.20
CA LEU A 213 -2.98 7.87 -2.24
C LEU A 213 -3.49 9.00 -3.13
N GLN A 214 -2.56 9.77 -3.70
CA GLN A 214 -2.82 10.63 -4.85
C GLN A 214 -1.96 10.19 -6.04
N GLU A 215 -2.57 9.96 -7.19
CA GLU A 215 -1.85 9.70 -8.45
C GLU A 215 -1.12 10.97 -8.92
N VAL A 216 0.17 10.88 -9.29
CA VAL A 216 0.96 12.05 -9.75
C VAL A 216 1.70 11.87 -11.08
N ALA A 217 1.85 10.64 -11.57
CA ALA A 217 2.37 10.36 -12.90
C ALA A 217 1.91 8.97 -13.39
N ASN A 218 1.54 8.82 -14.68
CA ASN A 218 1.02 7.56 -15.22
C ASN A 218 1.50 7.22 -16.64
N GLY A 219 1.23 5.98 -17.06
CA GLY A 219 1.56 5.47 -18.40
C GLY A 219 3.06 5.22 -18.62
N LEU A 220 3.82 5.13 -17.54
CA LEU A 220 5.28 4.96 -17.50
C LEU A 220 5.66 3.51 -17.83
N ARG A 221 6.84 3.29 -18.38
CA ARG A 221 7.42 1.97 -18.64
C ARG A 221 8.31 1.52 -17.49
N ASN A 222 7.76 0.69 -16.61
CA ASN A 222 8.41 0.16 -15.41
C ASN A 222 9.31 1.22 -14.72
N PRO A 223 8.72 2.26 -14.10
CA PRO A 223 9.47 3.39 -13.56
C PRO A 223 10.32 2.93 -12.37
N VAL A 224 11.63 2.99 -12.50
CA VAL A 224 12.59 2.44 -11.53
C VAL A 224 13.02 3.43 -10.47
N ALA A 225 13.09 4.72 -10.78
CA ALA A 225 13.57 5.75 -9.86
C ALA A 225 12.88 7.09 -10.11
N MET A 226 12.74 7.87 -9.04
CA MET A 226 12.35 9.28 -9.06
C MET A 226 13.27 10.01 -8.09
N ILE A 227 13.74 11.20 -8.48
CA ILE A 227 14.61 12.07 -7.66
C ILE A 227 14.23 13.54 -7.88
N HIS A 228 14.68 14.44 -7.00
CA HIS A 228 14.60 15.90 -7.18
C HIS A 228 15.96 16.53 -7.52
N ALA A 229 15.98 17.83 -7.85
CA ALA A 229 17.20 18.58 -8.17
C ALA A 229 17.88 19.29 -6.98
N ASP A 230 17.14 19.55 -5.89
CA ASP A 230 17.64 20.35 -4.74
C ASP A 230 18.16 21.75 -5.18
N ASP A 231 17.48 22.33 -6.17
CA ASP A 231 17.82 23.61 -6.82
C ASP A 231 16.76 24.71 -6.57
N GLY A 232 15.78 24.43 -5.73
CA GLY A 232 14.59 25.23 -5.43
C GLY A 232 13.48 25.12 -6.47
N SER A 233 13.61 24.31 -7.54
CA SER A 233 12.61 24.25 -8.61
C SER A 233 11.46 23.27 -8.37
N HIS A 234 11.58 22.37 -7.39
CA HIS A 234 10.61 21.30 -7.11
C HIS A 234 10.28 20.46 -8.35
N ARG A 235 11.25 20.34 -9.28
CA ARG A 235 11.21 19.40 -10.39
C ARG A 235 11.59 18.01 -9.90
N PHE A 236 10.93 17.00 -10.45
CA PHE A 236 11.31 15.61 -10.25
C PHE A 236 11.59 14.89 -11.57
N PHE A 237 12.52 13.93 -11.52
CA PHE A 237 13.11 13.26 -12.68
C PHE A 237 12.79 11.77 -12.60
N VAL A 238 11.91 11.29 -13.49
CA VAL A 238 11.41 9.91 -13.47
C VAL A 238 12.14 9.04 -14.49
N ALA A 239 12.83 8.01 -14.02
CA ALA A 239 13.54 7.05 -14.85
C ALA A 239 12.68 5.82 -15.19
N GLU A 240 12.52 5.53 -16.48
CA GLU A 240 11.95 4.27 -17.00
C GLU A 240 13.06 3.24 -17.20
N GLN A 241 12.83 1.96 -16.83
CA GLN A 241 13.83 0.87 -16.97
C GLN A 241 14.45 0.76 -18.38
N LEU A 242 13.69 1.17 -19.40
CA LEU A 242 14.12 1.17 -20.81
C LEU A 242 15.28 2.15 -21.11
N GLY A 243 15.60 3.08 -20.20
CA GLY A 243 16.63 4.10 -20.40
C GLY A 243 16.12 5.48 -20.84
N TYR A 244 14.89 5.85 -20.48
CA TYR A 244 14.44 7.24 -20.54
C TYR A 244 14.44 7.86 -19.14
N VAL A 245 14.83 9.13 -19.02
CA VAL A 245 14.55 9.95 -17.83
C VAL A 245 13.68 11.14 -18.26
N TRP A 246 12.57 11.37 -17.57
CA TRP A 246 11.58 12.41 -17.89
C TRP A 246 11.57 13.50 -16.83
N VAL A 247 11.49 14.78 -17.23
CA VAL A 247 11.33 15.91 -16.30
C VAL A 247 9.85 16.20 -16.06
N TYR A 248 9.47 16.26 -14.79
CA TYR A 248 8.19 16.78 -14.32
C TYR A 248 8.42 18.10 -13.57
N LEU A 249 7.51 19.05 -13.73
CA LEU A 249 7.51 20.34 -13.06
C LEU A 249 6.64 20.31 -11.79
N ALA A 250 6.78 21.34 -10.95
CA ALA A 250 6.03 21.46 -9.69
C ALA A 250 4.50 21.58 -9.85
N ASP A 251 3.98 21.83 -11.05
CA ASP A 251 2.54 21.77 -11.39
C ASP A 251 2.07 20.35 -11.79
N GLY A 252 2.97 19.37 -11.77
CA GLY A 252 2.74 18.00 -12.24
C GLY A 252 2.84 17.84 -13.77
N SER A 253 3.04 18.90 -14.55
CA SER A 253 3.19 18.77 -16.00
C SER A 253 4.55 18.17 -16.38
N ARG A 254 4.57 17.34 -17.42
CA ARG A 254 5.78 16.68 -17.93
C ARG A 254 6.27 17.34 -19.21
N ILE A 255 7.57 17.53 -19.34
CA ILE A 255 8.18 17.99 -20.60
C ILE A 255 8.13 16.84 -21.64
N ASP A 256 7.84 17.15 -22.91
CA ASP A 256 7.77 16.16 -24.00
C ASP A 256 9.14 15.62 -24.45
N ARG A 257 10.22 16.29 -24.06
CA ARG A 257 11.61 15.87 -24.24
C ARG A 257 12.13 15.15 -22.99
N PRO A 258 12.88 14.05 -23.13
CA PRO A 258 13.52 13.39 -22.01
C PRO A 258 14.79 14.13 -21.58
N PHE A 259 15.03 14.16 -20.26
CA PHE A 259 16.26 14.61 -19.61
C PHE A 259 17.48 13.83 -20.08
N LEU A 260 17.30 12.51 -20.24
CA LEU A 260 18.31 11.56 -20.71
C LEU A 260 17.65 10.44 -21.51
N ASN A 261 18.38 9.89 -22.49
CA ASN A 261 17.90 8.79 -23.34
C ASN A 261 19.07 7.86 -23.70
N LEU A 262 19.21 6.77 -22.94
CA LEU A 262 20.21 5.72 -23.14
C LEU A 262 19.63 4.44 -23.73
N THR A 263 18.42 4.49 -24.32
CA THR A 263 17.69 3.32 -24.87
C THR A 263 18.43 2.50 -25.94
N LYS A 264 19.55 3.02 -26.47
CA LYS A 264 20.44 2.31 -27.42
C LYS A 264 21.59 1.55 -26.73
N ALA A 265 21.95 1.91 -25.51
CA ALA A 265 23.06 1.36 -24.74
C ALA A 265 22.60 0.44 -23.60
N VAL A 266 21.44 0.75 -23.01
CA VAL A 266 20.83 -0.01 -21.92
C VAL A 266 20.49 -1.44 -22.35
N LEU A 267 21.08 -2.42 -21.66
CA LEU A 267 20.71 -3.82 -21.76
C LEU A 267 19.47 -4.09 -20.91
N THR A 268 18.35 -4.41 -21.54
CA THR A 268 17.12 -4.86 -20.88
C THR A 268 16.32 -5.75 -21.83
N SER A 269 15.19 -6.30 -21.39
CA SER A 269 14.29 -7.06 -22.23
C SER A 269 12.81 -6.79 -21.93
N ARG A 270 11.94 -7.48 -22.66
CA ARG A 270 10.49 -7.47 -22.44
C ARG A 270 10.02 -8.53 -21.44
N TRP A 271 10.90 -9.40 -20.94
CA TRP A 271 10.53 -10.43 -19.96
C TRP A 271 10.10 -9.78 -18.64
N THR A 272 9.16 -10.43 -17.95
CA THR A 272 8.64 -9.94 -16.67
C THR A 272 9.63 -10.28 -15.54
N GLY A 273 10.05 -9.27 -14.78
CA GLY A 273 11.07 -9.45 -13.74
C GLY A 273 12.48 -9.66 -14.28
N ASP A 274 12.80 -9.12 -15.47
CA ASP A 274 14.20 -8.91 -15.87
C ASP A 274 14.75 -7.76 -14.99
N GLU A 275 15.77 -8.03 -14.18
CA GLU A 275 16.38 -7.05 -13.27
C GLU A 275 17.24 -6.02 -14.02
N ARG A 276 17.65 -6.31 -15.26
CA ARG A 276 18.57 -5.47 -16.03
C ARG A 276 17.87 -4.29 -16.68
N GLY A 277 18.56 -3.16 -16.76
CA GLY A 277 18.11 -1.99 -17.49
C GLY A 277 18.80 -0.73 -17.03
N PHE A 278 18.14 0.41 -17.20
CA PHE A 278 18.42 1.60 -16.41
C PHE A 278 17.84 1.37 -15.02
N LEU A 279 18.62 1.63 -13.95
CA LEU A 279 18.24 1.27 -12.58
C LEU A 279 18.20 2.46 -11.63
N CYS A 280 19.09 3.45 -11.77
CA CYS A 280 19.03 4.67 -10.96
C CYS A 280 19.73 5.85 -11.64
N ILE A 281 19.35 7.05 -11.20
CA ILE A 281 20.02 8.32 -11.45
C ILE A 281 20.19 9.04 -10.11
N ALA A 282 21.32 9.70 -9.91
CA ALA A 282 21.57 10.63 -8.82
C ALA A 282 22.11 11.96 -9.41
N LEU A 283 21.65 13.09 -8.90
CA LEU A 283 22.22 14.40 -9.22
C LEU A 283 23.28 14.76 -8.18
N HIS A 284 24.30 15.50 -8.59
CA HIS A 284 25.35 15.95 -7.68
C HIS A 284 24.76 16.81 -6.53
N PRO A 285 25.19 16.71 -5.26
CA PRO A 285 24.59 17.50 -4.16
C PRO A 285 24.72 19.01 -4.36
N ARG A 286 25.73 19.43 -5.12
CA ARG A 286 25.94 20.82 -5.56
C ARG A 286 25.42 21.05 -7.00
N PHE A 287 24.29 20.46 -7.39
CA PHE A 287 23.84 20.37 -8.80
C PHE A 287 23.78 21.73 -9.50
N THR A 288 23.33 22.76 -8.79
CA THR A 288 23.27 24.16 -9.24
C THR A 288 24.59 24.74 -9.74
N THR A 289 25.73 24.23 -9.26
CA THR A 289 27.09 24.71 -9.63
C THR A 289 27.88 23.67 -10.41
N VAL A 290 27.81 22.39 -10.01
CA VAL A 290 28.59 21.30 -10.63
C VAL A 290 27.93 20.78 -11.91
N ARG A 291 26.60 20.94 -12.06
CA ARG A 291 25.85 20.59 -13.29
C ARG A 291 26.10 19.15 -13.78
N LYS A 292 26.27 18.19 -12.86
CA LYS A 292 26.51 16.76 -13.18
C LYS A 292 25.42 15.82 -12.66
N ALA A 293 25.21 14.73 -13.39
CA ALA A 293 24.36 13.61 -13.06
C ALA A 293 25.13 12.29 -13.18
N TYR A 294 24.78 11.31 -12.36
CA TYR A 294 25.39 9.98 -12.31
C TYR A 294 24.30 8.92 -12.50
N VAL A 295 24.55 7.91 -13.34
CA VAL A 295 23.52 6.92 -13.73
C VAL A 295 24.05 5.49 -13.63
N TYR A 296 23.18 4.57 -13.19
CA TYR A 296 23.45 3.15 -13.01
C TYR A 296 22.62 2.35 -14.00
N TYR A 297 23.28 1.57 -14.86
CA TYR A 297 22.62 0.81 -15.90
C TYR A 297 23.39 -0.44 -16.33
N SER A 298 22.64 -1.48 -16.70
CA SER A 298 23.16 -2.68 -17.33
C SER A 298 23.54 -2.39 -18.79
N VAL A 299 24.67 -2.92 -19.24
CA VAL A 299 25.16 -2.86 -20.63
C VAL A 299 25.67 -4.24 -21.08
N SER A 300 25.83 -4.46 -22.38
CA SER A 300 26.62 -5.58 -22.90
C SER A 300 27.85 -5.11 -23.66
N VAL A 301 29.03 -5.54 -23.20
CA VAL A 301 30.32 -5.18 -23.78
C VAL A 301 31.04 -6.48 -24.16
N LYS A 302 31.41 -6.62 -25.45
CA LYS A 302 32.08 -7.83 -25.99
C LYS A 302 31.33 -9.17 -25.72
N LYS A 303 30.01 -9.11 -25.51
CA LYS A 303 29.10 -10.22 -25.08
C LYS A 303 29.17 -10.61 -23.60
N GLU A 304 29.89 -9.85 -22.78
CA GLU A 304 29.76 -9.90 -21.32
C GLU A 304 28.61 -8.97 -20.90
N GLU A 305 27.88 -9.32 -19.85
CA GLU A 305 26.92 -8.43 -19.20
C GLU A 305 27.65 -7.67 -18.09
N ARG A 306 27.39 -6.37 -17.97
CA ARG A 306 28.09 -5.49 -17.02
C ARG A 306 27.14 -4.48 -16.42
N ILE A 307 27.36 -4.10 -15.17
CA ILE A 307 26.90 -2.81 -14.65
C ILE A 307 27.88 -1.74 -15.12
N ARG A 308 27.34 -0.61 -15.56
CA ARG A 308 28.09 0.63 -15.78
C ARG A 308 27.52 1.74 -14.90
N ILE A 309 28.42 2.48 -14.27
CA ILE A 309 28.15 3.78 -13.66
C ILE A 309 28.83 4.83 -14.55
N SER A 310 28.06 5.80 -15.05
CA SER A 310 28.54 6.89 -15.90
C SER A 310 28.11 8.25 -15.35
N GLU A 311 28.98 9.25 -15.55
CA GLU A 311 28.72 10.67 -15.34
C GLU A 311 28.30 11.34 -16.66
N PHE A 312 27.40 12.31 -16.54
CA PHE A 312 26.94 13.19 -17.63
C PHE A 312 26.85 14.64 -17.13
N THR A 313 27.13 15.62 -17.98
CA THR A 313 26.91 17.04 -17.70
C THR A 313 25.52 17.50 -18.15
N LEU A 314 24.97 18.50 -17.46
CA LEU A 314 23.76 19.22 -17.82
C LEU A 314 24.09 20.22 -18.93
N SER A 315 23.28 20.23 -20.00
CA SER A 315 23.52 21.07 -21.17
C SER A 315 23.59 22.56 -20.81
N ASP A 316 24.58 23.28 -21.36
CA ASP A 316 24.66 24.75 -21.29
C ASP A 316 23.53 25.47 -22.05
N HIS A 317 22.66 24.71 -22.73
CA HIS A 317 21.57 25.25 -23.52
C HIS A 317 20.19 24.94 -22.92
N ASP A 318 20.05 23.96 -22.04
CA ASP A 318 18.76 23.53 -21.50
C ASP A 318 18.92 22.85 -20.14
N ASP A 319 18.45 23.52 -19.07
CA ASP A 319 18.50 22.98 -17.70
C ASP A 319 17.59 21.75 -17.49
N ASN A 320 16.92 21.26 -18.54
CA ASN A 320 16.09 20.05 -18.57
C ASN A 320 16.65 18.96 -19.50
N GLN A 321 17.93 19.04 -19.89
CA GLN A 321 18.57 18.03 -20.75
C GLN A 321 20.05 17.83 -20.38
N LEU A 322 20.45 16.59 -20.15
CA LEU A 322 21.86 16.19 -20.09
C LEU A 322 22.44 16.11 -21.51
N ASP A 323 23.71 16.43 -21.66
CA ASP A 323 24.44 16.26 -22.93
C ASP A 323 24.86 14.80 -23.11
N HIS A 324 24.22 14.07 -24.04
CA HIS A 324 24.56 12.68 -24.36
C HIS A 324 26.01 12.48 -24.85
N SER A 325 26.69 13.53 -25.32
CA SER A 325 28.09 13.44 -25.75
C SER A 325 29.10 13.53 -24.59
N SER A 326 28.62 13.88 -23.39
CA SER A 326 29.44 14.00 -22.17
C SER A 326 29.66 12.70 -21.39
N GLU A 327 29.21 11.53 -21.88
CA GLU A 327 29.29 10.25 -21.14
C GLU A 327 30.73 9.93 -20.70
N ARG A 328 31.01 10.09 -19.41
CA ARG A 328 32.27 9.67 -18.78
C ARG A 328 32.02 8.44 -17.92
N MET A 329 32.55 7.29 -18.36
CA MET A 329 32.50 6.05 -17.59
C MET A 329 33.25 6.24 -16.25
N ILE A 330 32.57 5.97 -15.14
CA ILE A 330 33.14 6.01 -13.79
C ILE A 330 33.63 4.63 -13.38
N LEU A 331 32.75 3.62 -13.51
CA LEU A 331 33.03 2.25 -13.09
C LEU A 331 32.27 1.25 -13.97
N GLU A 332 32.89 0.13 -14.31
CA GLU A 332 32.21 -1.06 -14.81
C GLU A 332 32.49 -2.27 -13.91
N VAL A 333 31.45 -3.05 -13.62
CA VAL A 333 31.53 -4.33 -12.90
C VAL A 333 30.93 -5.42 -13.79
N VAL A 334 31.60 -6.57 -13.89
CA VAL A 334 31.15 -7.69 -14.75
C VAL A 334 30.16 -8.56 -13.99
N GLU A 335 28.97 -8.76 -14.56
CA GLU A 335 27.88 -9.52 -13.98
C GLU A 335 27.97 -11.00 -14.39
N PRO A 336 28.17 -11.95 -13.46
CA PRO A 336 28.25 -13.38 -13.79
C PRO A 336 26.88 -14.05 -13.98
N ALA A 337 25.77 -13.34 -13.76
CA ALA A 337 24.42 -13.69 -14.19
C ALA A 337 23.57 -12.42 -14.41
N SER A 338 22.42 -12.58 -15.07
CA SER A 338 21.53 -11.49 -15.48
C SER A 338 20.57 -11.01 -14.37
N ASN A 339 21.00 -11.08 -13.11
CA ASN A 339 20.13 -11.00 -11.93
C ASN A 339 20.96 -10.75 -10.65
N HIS A 340 20.34 -10.24 -9.59
CA HIS A 340 20.98 -9.58 -8.43
C HIS A 340 21.88 -8.41 -8.82
N ASN A 341 21.36 -7.52 -9.66
CA ASN A 341 22.11 -6.43 -10.27
C ASN A 341 22.32 -5.21 -9.35
N GLY A 342 21.82 -5.24 -8.10
CA GLY A 342 21.74 -4.06 -7.23
C GLY A 342 20.94 -2.94 -7.90
N GLY A 343 21.37 -1.69 -7.73
CA GLY A 343 20.87 -0.61 -8.58
C GLY A 343 20.81 0.79 -7.99
N GLN A 344 21.02 0.98 -6.69
CA GLN A 344 20.97 2.32 -6.08
C GLN A 344 22.25 3.13 -6.35
N LEU A 345 22.06 4.41 -6.67
CA LEU A 345 23.05 5.48 -6.48
C LEU A 345 22.46 6.52 -5.53
N LEU A 346 23.25 7.01 -4.57
CA LEU A 346 22.90 8.19 -3.79
C LEU A 346 24.16 8.88 -3.28
N PHE A 347 24.03 10.13 -2.86
CA PHE A 347 25.11 10.86 -2.21
C PHE A 347 24.93 10.85 -0.70
N GLY A 348 26.01 10.60 0.04
CA GLY A 348 26.02 10.77 1.49
C GLY A 348 26.03 12.24 1.89
N HIS A 349 25.69 12.52 3.16
CA HIS A 349 25.89 13.85 3.74
C HIS A 349 27.38 14.22 3.95
N ASP A 350 28.29 13.27 3.73
CA ASP A 350 29.73 13.45 3.60
C ASP A 350 30.16 13.88 2.18
N GLY A 351 29.24 13.94 1.22
CA GLY A 351 29.48 14.38 -0.16
C GLY A 351 29.91 13.28 -1.14
N TYR A 352 30.18 12.06 -0.66
CA TYR A 352 30.65 10.96 -1.51
C TYR A 352 29.52 10.21 -2.21
N LEU A 353 29.82 9.62 -3.37
CA LEU A 353 28.87 8.80 -4.13
C LEU A 353 28.88 7.37 -3.59
N TYR A 354 27.71 6.89 -3.16
CA TYR A 354 27.49 5.52 -2.73
C TYR A 354 26.85 4.70 -3.84
N ILE A 355 27.34 3.47 -4.04
CA ILE A 355 26.95 2.55 -5.12
C ILE A 355 26.60 1.20 -4.51
N PHE A 356 25.39 0.70 -4.78
CA PHE A 356 24.87 -0.54 -4.19
C PHE A 356 24.76 -1.62 -5.26
N ILE A 357 25.61 -2.65 -5.13
CA ILE A 357 25.79 -3.70 -6.15
C ILE A 357 25.53 -5.06 -5.50
N GLY A 358 24.58 -5.82 -6.08
CA GLY A 358 24.25 -7.17 -5.62
C GLY A 358 25.34 -8.21 -5.92
N ASP A 359 25.14 -9.45 -5.49
CA ASP A 359 26.15 -10.52 -5.49
C ASP A 359 26.54 -11.04 -6.89
N GLY A 360 25.90 -10.54 -7.96
CA GLY A 360 26.10 -10.98 -9.34
C GLY A 360 25.28 -12.20 -9.74
N GLY A 361 24.38 -12.67 -8.88
CA GLY A 361 23.26 -13.52 -9.24
C GLY A 361 23.38 -14.99 -8.91
N ARG A 362 22.39 -15.75 -9.40
CA ARG A 362 22.19 -17.20 -9.15
C ARG A 362 21.86 -17.53 -7.69
N ALA A 363 21.35 -18.74 -7.47
CA ALA A 363 20.89 -19.16 -6.15
C ALA A 363 22.05 -19.38 -5.16
N GLY A 364 22.13 -18.54 -4.13
CA GLY A 364 23.08 -18.69 -3.03
C GLY A 364 24.54 -18.39 -3.38
N ASP A 365 24.81 -17.27 -4.06
CA ASP A 365 26.14 -16.72 -4.35
C ASP A 365 27.23 -17.79 -4.54
N PRO A 366 27.21 -18.53 -5.68
CA PRO A 366 28.06 -19.70 -5.88
C PRO A 366 29.50 -19.35 -6.27
N PHE A 367 29.91 -18.09 -6.17
CA PHE A 367 31.15 -17.59 -6.75
C PHE A 367 32.31 -17.63 -5.74
N GLY A 368 33.39 -18.31 -6.11
CA GLY A 368 34.54 -18.51 -5.21
C GLY A 368 34.21 -19.38 -3.98
N LYS A 369 35.01 -19.25 -2.93
CA LYS A 369 34.95 -20.12 -1.73
C LYS A 369 33.76 -19.80 -0.81
N PHE A 370 33.41 -18.52 -0.70
CA PHE A 370 32.44 -17.99 0.28
C PHE A 370 31.32 -17.15 -0.33
N GLY A 371 31.28 -17.04 -1.66
CA GLY A 371 30.48 -16.05 -2.38
C GLY A 371 31.27 -14.77 -2.69
N ASN A 372 30.85 -14.04 -3.72
CA ASN A 372 31.28 -12.68 -4.02
C ASN A 372 31.04 -11.73 -2.84
N SER A 373 29.92 -11.90 -2.14
CA SER A 373 29.44 -11.01 -1.09
C SER A 373 30.40 -10.92 0.09
N GLN A 374 30.96 -12.05 0.53
CA GLN A 374 32.02 -12.14 1.53
C GLN A 374 33.43 -11.93 0.95
N ASN A 375 33.61 -11.96 -0.38
CA ASN A 375 34.89 -11.75 -1.04
C ASN A 375 35.18 -10.25 -1.21
N LYS A 376 36.00 -9.69 -0.30
CA LYS A 376 36.45 -8.29 -0.38
C LYS A 376 37.31 -7.96 -1.61
N SER A 377 37.83 -8.93 -2.35
CA SER A 377 38.55 -8.67 -3.62
C SER A 377 37.61 -8.37 -4.80
N ALA A 378 36.31 -8.60 -4.64
CA ALA A 378 35.26 -8.34 -5.62
C ALA A 378 34.40 -7.13 -5.24
N LEU A 379 33.83 -6.45 -6.24
CA LEU A 379 32.91 -5.32 -6.07
C LEU A 379 31.43 -5.73 -6.01
N LEU A 380 31.14 -7.02 -6.20
CA LEU A 380 29.80 -7.62 -6.16
C LEU A 380 29.41 -7.98 -4.72
N GLY A 381 28.15 -7.76 -4.35
CA GLY A 381 27.61 -7.94 -3.00
C GLY A 381 28.24 -6.95 -2.02
N LYS A 382 28.20 -5.65 -2.38
CA LYS A 382 28.87 -4.53 -1.70
C LYS A 382 28.03 -3.25 -1.71
N VAL A 383 28.28 -2.43 -0.69
CA VAL A 383 28.10 -0.97 -0.76
C VAL A 383 29.47 -0.35 -0.97
N LEU A 384 29.65 0.37 -2.08
CA LEU A 384 30.87 1.11 -2.39
C LEU A 384 30.69 2.61 -2.06
N ARG A 385 31.80 3.31 -1.80
CA ARG A 385 31.83 4.75 -1.52
C ARG A 385 33.07 5.36 -2.19
N ILE A 386 32.86 6.28 -3.13
CA ILE A 386 33.91 6.89 -3.95
C ILE A 386 33.82 8.42 -4.01
N ASP A 387 34.95 9.07 -4.27
CA ASP A 387 35.06 10.50 -4.47
C ASP A 387 35.02 10.85 -5.97
N ILE A 388 34.08 11.72 -6.34
CA ILE A 388 33.85 12.18 -7.72
C ILE A 388 34.13 13.68 -7.92
N ASP A 389 34.61 14.35 -6.87
CA ASP A 389 34.95 15.79 -6.87
C ASP A 389 36.49 15.96 -6.95
N ASN A 390 37.26 15.18 -6.19
CA ASN A 390 38.73 15.25 -6.16
C ASN A 390 39.36 14.28 -7.16
N ILE A 391 39.17 14.54 -8.45
CA ILE A 391 39.60 13.69 -9.56
C ILE A 391 40.89 14.23 -10.21
N ASP A 392 41.84 13.33 -10.53
CA ASP A 392 43.00 13.63 -11.38
C ASP A 392 42.78 13.16 -12.84
N GLU A 393 43.59 13.65 -13.79
CA GLU A 393 43.45 13.29 -15.22
C GLU A 393 43.68 11.80 -15.53
N SER A 394 44.16 11.01 -14.57
CA SER A 394 44.53 9.59 -14.74
C SER A 394 43.49 8.61 -14.21
N THR A 395 42.56 9.06 -13.37
CA THR A 395 41.58 8.24 -12.66
C THR A 395 40.14 8.68 -12.92
N PRO A 396 39.16 7.76 -12.97
CA PRO A 396 37.75 8.14 -13.15
C PRO A 396 37.10 8.66 -11.85
N TYR A 397 37.65 8.28 -10.69
CA TYR A 397 37.23 8.63 -9.33
C TYR A 397 38.43 8.38 -8.39
N THR A 398 38.41 8.98 -7.20
CA THR A 398 39.39 8.69 -6.13
C THR A 398 38.73 7.99 -4.94
N ILE A 399 39.53 7.48 -4.01
CA ILE A 399 39.04 6.76 -2.82
C ILE A 399 39.09 7.70 -1.60
N PRO A 400 37.99 7.87 -0.84
CA PRO A 400 38.02 8.53 0.45
C PRO A 400 39.03 7.86 1.38
N SER A 401 39.98 8.64 1.91
CA SER A 401 41.10 8.11 2.71
C SER A 401 40.66 7.43 4.02
N ASP A 402 39.42 7.66 4.45
CA ASP A 402 38.83 7.02 5.62
C ASP A 402 38.06 5.72 5.31
N ASN A 403 37.95 5.28 4.04
CA ASN A 403 37.26 4.03 3.70
C ASN A 403 37.83 2.83 4.48
N PRO A 404 36.98 1.93 5.01
CA PRO A 404 37.37 0.96 6.04
C PRO A 404 38.42 -0.08 5.62
N PHE A 405 38.56 -0.34 4.32
CA PHE A 405 39.40 -1.43 3.80
C PHE A 405 40.59 -0.96 2.95
N VAL A 406 40.91 0.36 2.95
CA VAL A 406 42.03 0.93 2.16
C VAL A 406 43.39 0.30 2.49
N GLY A 407 43.60 -0.12 3.74
CA GLY A 407 44.83 -0.78 4.19
C GLY A 407 44.78 -2.32 4.18
N GLU A 408 43.67 -2.96 3.80
CA GLU A 408 43.52 -4.42 3.87
C GLU A 408 44.04 -5.10 2.59
N GLN A 409 45.12 -5.89 2.71
CA GLN A 409 45.79 -6.48 1.55
C GLN A 409 44.85 -7.41 0.76
N GLY A 410 44.57 -7.02 -0.49
CA GLY A 410 43.70 -7.77 -1.41
C GLY A 410 42.21 -7.44 -1.27
N ALA A 411 41.81 -6.55 -0.36
CA ALA A 411 40.50 -5.94 -0.39
C ALA A 411 40.40 -4.86 -1.48
N ARG A 412 39.17 -4.52 -1.86
CA ARG A 412 38.85 -3.40 -2.75
C ARG A 412 38.69 -2.12 -1.91
N PRO A 413 39.53 -1.09 -2.10
CA PRO A 413 39.47 0.15 -1.31
C PRO A 413 38.18 0.96 -1.55
N GLU A 414 37.44 0.67 -2.62
CA GLU A 414 36.11 1.19 -2.92
C GLU A 414 35.04 0.76 -1.89
N ILE A 415 35.24 -0.34 -1.16
CA ILE A 415 34.22 -0.95 -0.29
C ILE A 415 34.00 -0.11 0.98
N TYR A 416 32.74 0.26 1.22
CA TYR A 416 32.25 0.82 2.47
C TYR A 416 31.60 -0.24 3.37
N ALA A 417 30.81 -1.16 2.79
CA ALA A 417 30.21 -2.30 3.49
C ALA A 417 30.06 -3.51 2.56
N TYR A 418 29.92 -4.71 3.11
CA TYR A 418 29.93 -5.97 2.36
C TYR A 418 28.99 -7.02 2.96
N GLY A 419 28.91 -8.20 2.32
CA GLY A 419 28.03 -9.27 2.78
C GLY A 419 26.54 -8.99 2.53
N VAL A 420 26.22 -8.21 1.50
CA VAL A 420 24.86 -7.89 1.05
C VAL A 420 24.52 -8.71 -0.19
N ARG A 421 23.24 -9.01 -0.43
CA ARG A 421 22.77 -9.92 -1.48
C ARG A 421 22.34 -9.20 -2.76
N ASN A 422 21.34 -8.34 -2.67
CA ASN A 422 20.74 -7.58 -3.77
C ASN A 422 19.96 -6.37 -3.20
N MET A 423 20.67 -5.46 -2.53
CA MET A 423 20.08 -4.20 -2.04
C MET A 423 19.52 -3.38 -3.20
N TRP A 424 18.19 -3.17 -3.18
CA TRP A 424 17.46 -2.60 -4.32
C TRP A 424 17.19 -1.10 -4.16
N ARG A 425 16.48 -0.68 -3.10
CA ARG A 425 16.42 0.72 -2.68
C ARG A 425 16.99 0.93 -1.30
N CYS A 426 17.77 2.00 -1.23
CA CYS A 426 18.29 2.57 -0.02
C CYS A 426 18.04 4.07 0.01
N SER A 427 17.86 4.61 1.20
CA SER A 427 17.64 6.04 1.45
C SER A 427 18.53 6.51 2.61
N ILE A 428 18.75 7.82 2.68
CA ILE A 428 19.35 8.45 3.85
C ILE A 428 18.27 9.26 4.56
N ASP A 429 18.08 9.02 5.85
CA ASP A 429 17.21 9.84 6.69
C ASP A 429 17.73 11.28 6.70
N ARG A 430 16.95 12.22 6.14
CA ARG A 430 17.26 13.68 6.17
C ARG A 430 17.39 14.21 7.60
N GLY A 431 16.86 13.48 8.58
CA GLY A 431 16.73 13.87 9.98
C GLY A 431 15.40 14.56 10.25
N ASP A 432 14.97 14.52 11.51
CA ASP A 432 13.80 15.28 11.95
C ASP A 432 14.00 16.79 11.68
N PRO A 433 13.04 17.49 11.05
CA PRO A 433 13.23 18.89 10.64
C PRO A 433 13.42 19.90 11.78
N ALA A 434 13.09 19.56 13.03
CA ALA A 434 13.22 20.46 14.18
C ALA A 434 14.46 20.17 15.05
N THR A 435 14.88 18.90 15.12
CA THR A 435 15.94 18.43 16.03
C THR A 435 17.17 17.87 15.32
N GLY A 436 17.07 17.53 14.04
CA GLY A 436 18.09 16.79 13.30
C GLY A 436 18.22 15.31 13.68
N ALA A 437 17.35 14.80 14.58
CA ALA A 437 17.41 13.42 15.06
C ALA A 437 17.30 12.41 13.91
N GLY A 438 18.20 11.43 13.91
CA GLY A 438 18.28 10.38 12.88
C GLY A 438 19.00 10.75 11.58
N ARG A 439 19.43 12.01 11.40
CA ARG A 439 20.07 12.49 10.16
C ARG A 439 21.29 11.65 9.76
N GLY A 440 21.39 11.30 8.48
CA GLY A 440 22.54 10.61 7.91
C GLY A 440 22.51 9.08 8.06
N ARG A 441 21.51 8.51 8.75
CA ARG A 441 21.32 7.06 8.80
C ARG A 441 20.88 6.52 7.45
N MET A 442 21.53 5.46 7.00
CA MET A 442 21.32 4.85 5.69
C MET A 442 20.50 3.57 5.86
N PHE A 443 19.28 3.57 5.35
CA PHE A 443 18.37 2.42 5.38
C PHE A 443 18.39 1.72 4.02
N CYS A 444 18.36 0.39 3.99
CA CYS A 444 18.24 -0.42 2.77
C CYS A 444 17.18 -1.51 2.92
N GLY A 445 16.58 -1.93 1.80
CA GLY A 445 15.96 -3.25 1.69
C GLY A 445 16.86 -4.20 0.90
N ASP A 446 17.24 -5.32 1.49
CA ASP A 446 18.00 -6.39 0.82
C ASP A 446 17.10 -7.59 0.51
N VAL A 447 17.08 -7.99 -0.77
CA VAL A 447 16.13 -8.98 -1.30
C VAL A 447 16.54 -10.39 -0.92
N GLY A 448 15.60 -11.15 -0.38
CA GLY A 448 15.78 -12.51 0.12
C GLY A 448 16.05 -13.59 -0.93
N GLN A 449 16.54 -14.76 -0.49
CA GLN A 449 16.81 -15.89 -1.40
C GLN A 449 15.66 -16.91 -1.47
N ASN A 450 15.09 -17.28 -0.34
CA ASN A 450 14.20 -18.43 -0.15
C ASN A 450 13.25 -18.30 1.05
N LYS A 451 13.65 -17.61 2.12
CA LYS A 451 12.97 -17.63 3.42
C LYS A 451 12.57 -16.26 3.96
N TYR A 452 13.47 -15.28 3.93
CA TYR A 452 13.31 -13.96 4.57
C TYR A 452 13.80 -12.85 3.66
N GLU A 453 13.07 -11.75 3.65
CA GLU A 453 13.50 -10.43 3.16
C GLU A 453 13.91 -9.57 4.36
N GLU A 454 14.82 -8.62 4.18
CA GLU A 454 15.43 -7.89 5.30
C GLU A 454 15.58 -6.36 5.08
N ILE A 455 15.51 -5.60 6.19
CA ILE A 455 15.76 -4.15 6.24
C ILE A 455 17.00 -3.89 7.10
N ASP A 456 17.98 -3.20 6.53
CA ASP A 456 19.28 -2.94 7.15
C ASP A 456 19.52 -1.46 7.44
N LEU A 457 20.29 -1.22 8.51
CA LEU A 457 21.00 0.06 8.73
C LEU A 457 22.45 -0.10 8.30
N ILE A 458 22.85 0.63 7.26
CA ILE A 458 24.18 0.52 6.65
C ILE A 458 25.20 1.36 7.42
N VAL A 459 26.23 0.70 7.93
CA VAL A 459 27.33 1.34 8.66
C VAL A 459 28.68 1.01 8.06
N LYS A 460 29.64 1.91 8.29
CA LYS A 460 31.01 1.84 7.80
C LYS A 460 31.72 0.57 8.28
N GLY A 461 32.18 -0.24 7.34
CA GLY A 461 32.87 -1.52 7.58
C GLY A 461 31.93 -2.71 7.81
N GLY A 462 30.61 -2.49 7.82
CA GLY A 462 29.62 -3.52 8.17
C GLY A 462 29.65 -4.74 7.24
N ASN A 463 29.42 -5.92 7.85
CA ASN A 463 29.21 -7.19 7.17
C ASN A 463 27.76 -7.63 7.38
N TYR A 464 26.94 -7.68 6.34
CA TYR A 464 25.52 -8.07 6.45
C TYR A 464 25.31 -9.59 6.32
N GLY A 465 26.40 -10.37 6.38
CA GLY A 465 26.36 -11.80 6.62
C GLY A 465 25.92 -12.67 5.44
N TRP A 466 25.39 -12.14 4.34
CA TRP A 466 25.11 -12.92 3.13
C TRP A 466 26.42 -13.46 2.52
N ARG A 467 26.53 -14.74 2.14
CA ARG A 467 25.51 -15.80 2.09
C ARG A 467 25.46 -16.77 3.28
N ALA A 468 26.01 -16.41 4.43
CA ALA A 468 25.93 -17.22 5.64
C ALA A 468 24.55 -17.10 6.32
N LYS A 469 23.99 -15.88 6.38
CA LYS A 469 22.66 -15.57 6.89
C LYS A 469 21.70 -15.12 5.77
N GLU A 470 20.45 -14.95 6.14
CA GLU A 470 19.27 -14.54 5.34
C GLU A 470 18.20 -14.20 6.39
N GLY A 471 18.00 -12.91 6.67
CA GLY A 471 17.35 -12.45 7.89
C GLY A 471 18.11 -12.88 9.15
N PHE A 472 17.40 -13.02 10.27
CA PHE A 472 17.95 -13.57 11.53
C PHE A 472 18.32 -15.08 11.44
N SER A 473 18.24 -15.70 10.25
CA SER A 473 18.40 -17.13 10.04
C SER A 473 19.66 -17.49 9.24
N CYS A 474 20.36 -18.55 9.63
CA CYS A 474 21.40 -19.15 8.78
C CYS A 474 20.84 -19.62 7.43
N TYR A 475 21.46 -19.18 6.34
CA TYR A 475 21.33 -19.73 4.98
C TYR A 475 22.32 -20.88 4.79
N ASP A 476 23.60 -20.58 4.54
CA ASP A 476 24.67 -21.57 4.50
C ASP A 476 25.08 -21.94 5.93
N ARG A 477 24.43 -22.99 6.47
CA ARG A 477 24.69 -23.49 7.82
C ARG A 477 26.16 -23.83 8.08
N LYS A 478 26.95 -24.20 7.06
CA LYS A 478 28.38 -24.50 7.27
C LYS A 478 29.17 -23.21 7.48
N LEU A 479 28.86 -22.16 6.72
CA LEU A 479 29.48 -20.85 6.89
C LEU A 479 29.03 -20.23 8.22
N CYS A 480 27.72 -20.12 8.43
CA CYS A 480 27.09 -19.56 9.63
C CYS A 480 27.52 -20.19 10.96
N GLN A 481 28.01 -21.45 10.96
CA GLN A 481 28.52 -22.13 12.16
C GLN A 481 30.05 -22.12 12.29
N ASN A 482 30.80 -21.99 11.19
CA ASN A 482 32.26 -22.11 11.19
C ASN A 482 33.01 -20.77 11.07
N SER A 483 32.31 -19.65 10.90
CA SER A 483 32.93 -18.31 10.84
C SER A 483 32.28 -17.36 11.84
N SER A 484 33.12 -16.75 12.68
CA SER A 484 32.79 -15.51 13.39
C SER A 484 32.83 -14.38 12.35
N LEU A 485 31.68 -14.08 11.75
CA LEU A 485 31.58 -13.15 10.61
C LEU A 485 31.64 -11.67 11.02
N ASP A 486 31.53 -11.40 12.33
CA ASP A 486 31.30 -10.06 12.89
C ASP A 486 30.14 -9.35 12.20
N ASP A 487 29.05 -10.11 11.99
CA ASP A 487 27.97 -9.72 11.11
C ASP A 487 26.87 -8.93 11.82
N ILE A 488 26.41 -7.89 11.12
CA ILE A 488 25.34 -6.99 11.55
C ILE A 488 24.04 -7.61 11.06
N LEU A 489 23.16 -7.90 12.01
CA LEU A 489 21.81 -8.38 11.73
C LEU A 489 20.91 -7.21 11.29
N PRO A 490 19.90 -7.47 10.43
CA PRO A 490 18.95 -6.45 10.01
C PRO A 490 18.14 -5.89 11.19
N ILE A 491 17.63 -4.67 11.05
CA ILE A 491 16.69 -4.09 12.04
C ILE A 491 15.31 -4.76 11.98
N PHE A 492 14.97 -5.40 10.85
CA PHE A 492 13.73 -6.13 10.66
C PHE A 492 13.90 -7.21 9.58
N ASP A 493 13.39 -8.42 9.81
CA ASP A 493 13.21 -9.44 8.76
C ASP A 493 11.74 -9.83 8.64
N TYR A 494 11.32 -10.34 7.48
CA TYR A 494 10.00 -10.92 7.32
C TYR A 494 9.97 -12.12 6.36
N PRO A 495 9.15 -13.16 6.66
CA PRO A 495 9.20 -14.41 5.91
C PRO A 495 8.51 -14.32 4.54
N HIS A 496 8.89 -15.20 3.60
CA HIS A 496 8.34 -15.34 2.23
C HIS A 496 6.83 -15.73 2.15
N LYS A 497 6.12 -15.70 3.28
CA LYS A 497 4.66 -15.80 3.42
C LYS A 497 4.00 -14.40 3.42
N LEU A 498 4.72 -13.37 3.85
CA LEU A 498 4.24 -11.99 3.97
C LEU A 498 4.46 -11.24 2.65
N GLY A 499 5.72 -11.10 2.24
CA GLY A 499 6.19 -10.65 0.93
C GLY A 499 7.16 -11.66 0.30
N LYS A 500 7.92 -11.29 -0.74
CA LYS A 500 8.98 -12.12 -1.41
C LYS A 500 10.01 -11.31 -2.24
N SER A 501 10.07 -10.00 -2.06
CA SER A 501 11.06 -9.12 -2.69
C SER A 501 10.91 -7.75 -2.04
N VAL A 502 11.65 -7.49 -0.96
CA VAL A 502 11.60 -6.16 -0.33
C VAL A 502 12.06 -5.10 -1.32
N THR A 503 11.28 -4.02 -1.44
CA THR A 503 11.62 -2.91 -2.33
C THR A 503 12.63 -1.97 -1.67
N GLY A 504 12.66 -1.91 -0.34
CA GLY A 504 13.24 -0.80 0.42
C GLY A 504 12.21 0.32 0.64
N GLY A 505 12.66 1.45 1.19
CA GLY A 505 11.78 2.54 1.66
C GLY A 505 12.54 3.80 2.09
N TYR A 506 11.82 4.74 2.70
CA TYR A 506 12.32 6.04 3.18
C TYR A 506 11.75 6.36 4.57
N VAL A 507 12.51 7.08 5.39
CA VAL A 507 11.96 7.75 6.57
C VAL A 507 11.16 8.96 6.10
N TYR A 508 9.86 9.02 6.35
CA TYR A 508 9.06 10.20 5.98
C TYR A 508 9.53 11.41 6.79
N ARG A 509 9.97 12.46 6.09
CA ARG A 509 10.41 13.75 6.64
C ARG A 509 9.69 14.96 6.00
N GLY A 510 8.60 14.70 5.29
CA GLY A 510 7.80 15.71 4.62
C GLY A 510 7.11 16.68 5.58
N CYS A 511 6.63 17.78 5.02
CA CYS A 511 5.99 18.85 5.76
C CYS A 511 4.47 18.64 5.89
N GLU A 512 3.82 18.11 4.86
CA GLU A 512 2.35 18.09 4.73
C GLU A 512 1.66 17.10 5.69
N MET A 513 2.24 15.93 5.96
CA MET A 513 1.60 14.83 6.71
C MET A 513 2.28 14.62 8.08
N PRO A 514 2.05 15.51 9.07
CA PRO A 514 2.87 15.58 10.29
C PRO A 514 2.83 14.31 11.16
N ASN A 515 1.80 13.47 11.03
CA ASN A 515 1.70 12.21 11.78
C ASN A 515 2.64 11.11 11.24
N LEU A 516 3.11 11.22 10.00
CA LEU A 516 4.01 10.24 9.38
C LEU A 516 5.50 10.49 9.70
N ASN A 517 5.86 11.65 10.27
CA ASN A 517 7.26 12.01 10.55
C ASN A 517 7.98 10.95 11.40
N GLY A 518 9.12 10.48 10.88
CA GLY A 518 9.96 9.48 11.54
C GLY A 518 9.53 8.02 11.34
N LEU A 519 8.45 7.74 10.59
CA LEU A 519 8.14 6.39 10.13
C LEU A 519 9.06 6.03 8.95
N TYR A 520 9.79 4.92 9.06
CA TYR A 520 10.44 4.30 7.90
C TYR A 520 9.38 3.51 7.13
N ILE A 521 8.87 4.09 6.04
CA ILE A 521 7.82 3.52 5.19
C ILE A 521 8.46 2.80 4.00
N PHE A 522 8.13 1.52 3.84
CA PHE A 522 8.73 0.62 2.86
C PHE A 522 7.67 -0.31 2.26
N GLY A 523 8.05 -1.12 1.27
CA GLY A 523 7.13 -2.03 0.61
C GLY A 523 7.79 -3.29 0.07
N ASP A 524 6.95 -4.17 -0.49
CA ASP A 524 7.35 -5.44 -1.08
C ASP A 524 6.81 -5.59 -2.51
N PHE A 525 7.71 -5.73 -3.47
CA PHE A 525 7.42 -5.81 -4.92
C PHE A 525 6.49 -6.98 -5.28
N MET A 526 6.60 -8.13 -4.61
CA MET A 526 5.89 -9.35 -5.01
C MET A 526 4.49 -9.48 -4.42
N SER A 527 4.25 -8.99 -3.22
CA SER A 527 2.95 -8.96 -2.55
C SER A 527 2.18 -7.68 -2.82
N GLY A 528 2.89 -6.56 -3.00
CA GLY A 528 2.31 -5.22 -3.03
C GLY A 528 1.95 -4.69 -1.66
N ARG A 529 2.58 -5.16 -0.58
CA ARG A 529 2.38 -4.61 0.76
C ARG A 529 3.09 -3.27 0.92
N LEU A 530 2.47 -2.37 1.67
CA LEU A 530 3.09 -1.21 2.30
C LEU A 530 3.19 -1.47 3.80
N MET A 531 4.31 -1.09 4.39
CA MET A 531 4.67 -1.39 5.78
C MET A 531 5.44 -0.21 6.37
N SER A 532 5.49 -0.11 7.69
CA SER A 532 6.34 0.86 8.38
C SER A 532 7.07 0.27 9.58
N LEU A 533 8.27 0.80 9.83
CA LEU A 533 8.99 0.62 11.08
C LEU A 533 9.09 1.98 11.80
N LYS A 534 8.92 1.96 13.13
CA LYS A 534 9.15 3.12 14.00
C LYS A 534 10.10 2.73 15.13
N GLU A 535 11.18 3.48 15.28
CA GLU A 535 12.13 3.28 16.37
C GLU A 535 11.58 3.79 17.70
N ASN A 536 11.73 3.00 18.76
CA ASN A 536 11.60 3.48 20.12
C ASN A 536 12.96 3.99 20.60
N GLU A 537 13.19 5.31 20.55
CA GLU A 537 14.46 5.95 20.91
C GLU A 537 14.96 5.60 22.33
N ALA A 538 14.06 5.17 23.24
CA ALA A 538 14.41 4.78 24.60
C ALA A 538 14.88 3.31 24.74
N THR A 539 14.61 2.43 23.77
CA THR A 539 15.02 1.02 23.79
C THR A 539 15.86 0.57 22.59
N GLY A 540 15.83 1.30 21.47
CA GLY A 540 16.42 0.90 20.19
C GLY A 540 15.63 -0.20 19.46
N GLU A 541 14.44 -0.55 19.94
CA GLU A 541 13.57 -1.55 19.31
C GLU A 541 12.72 -0.91 18.21
N TRP A 542 12.49 -1.65 17.13
CA TRP A 542 11.68 -1.22 15.99
C TRP A 542 10.27 -1.81 16.06
N GLN A 543 9.28 -0.96 16.27
CA GLN A 543 7.87 -1.31 16.17
C GLN A 543 7.48 -1.43 14.69
N TYR A 544 6.80 -2.53 14.34
CA TYR A 544 6.27 -2.80 13.00
C TYR A 544 4.77 -2.52 12.92
N ASN A 545 4.34 -1.84 11.86
CA ASN A 545 2.93 -1.64 11.51
C ASN A 545 2.72 -1.92 10.01
N GLU A 546 1.63 -2.63 9.66
CA GLU A 546 1.16 -2.71 8.27
C GLU A 546 0.52 -1.38 7.86
N ILE A 547 0.61 -1.03 6.57
CA ILE A 547 -0.08 0.13 5.99
C ILE A 547 -1.13 -0.38 4.99
N CYS A 548 -2.36 0.07 5.15
CA CYS A 548 -3.51 -0.30 4.33
C CYS A 548 -4.11 0.94 3.67
N MET A 549 -4.84 0.70 2.59
CA MET A 549 -5.62 1.75 1.94
C MET A 549 -6.92 1.98 2.71
N GLY A 550 -7.23 3.25 2.98
CA GLY A 550 -8.46 3.65 3.65
C GLY A 550 -9.71 3.18 2.90
N LYS A 551 -10.64 2.56 3.63
CA LYS A 551 -11.85 1.95 3.06
C LYS A 551 -13.02 2.92 3.09
N ASP A 552 -14.09 2.58 2.37
CA ASP A 552 -15.39 3.25 2.40
C ASP A 552 -15.30 4.77 2.22
N GLN A 553 -15.46 5.56 3.30
CA GLN A 553 -15.40 7.03 3.25
C GLN A 553 -13.99 7.61 3.48
N THR A 554 -12.99 6.82 3.94
CA THR A 554 -11.63 7.33 4.23
C THR A 554 -10.96 7.97 3.02
N CYS A 555 -11.04 7.35 1.84
CA CYS A 555 -10.40 7.83 0.61
C CYS A 555 -11.41 8.17 -0.51
N LYS A 556 -12.64 8.54 -0.15
CA LYS A 556 -13.71 8.87 -1.10
C LYS A 556 -13.54 10.28 -1.72
N PHE A 557 -12.78 11.14 -1.05
CA PHE A 557 -12.63 12.56 -1.41
C PHE A 557 -11.89 12.80 -2.73
N PRO A 558 -12.20 13.89 -3.46
CA PRO A 558 -11.54 14.21 -4.72
C PRO A 558 -10.01 14.20 -4.68
N LYS A 559 -9.42 13.53 -5.69
CA LYS A 559 -7.98 13.25 -5.87
C LYS A 559 -7.37 12.22 -4.91
N LEU A 560 -8.11 11.73 -3.92
CA LEU A 560 -7.70 10.58 -3.13
C LEU A 560 -8.21 9.29 -3.78
N ILE A 561 -7.41 8.23 -3.68
CA ILE A 561 -7.76 6.86 -4.09
C ILE A 561 -7.27 5.86 -3.04
N ASN A 562 -7.88 4.66 -3.05
CA ASN A 562 -7.54 3.54 -2.18
C ASN A 562 -7.08 2.28 -2.95
N SER A 563 -6.59 2.47 -4.17
CA SER A 563 -6.08 1.42 -5.05
C SER A 563 -4.72 1.83 -5.64
N TYR A 564 -3.88 0.84 -5.91
CA TYR A 564 -2.62 0.99 -6.63
C TYR A 564 -2.24 -0.33 -7.31
N TYR A 565 -1.31 -0.28 -8.26
CA TYR A 565 -0.82 -1.50 -8.87
C TYR A 565 0.14 -2.27 -7.95
N ARG A 566 -0.10 -3.57 -7.83
CA ARG A 566 0.58 -4.50 -6.91
C ARG A 566 2.11 -4.44 -6.94
N TYR A 567 2.75 -4.27 -8.10
CA TYR A 567 4.20 -4.40 -8.19
C TYR A 567 4.88 -3.07 -7.82
N ILE A 568 5.18 -2.88 -6.54
CA ILE A 568 5.91 -1.70 -6.02
C ILE A 568 7.38 -1.79 -6.45
N ILE A 569 7.77 -1.00 -7.45
CA ILE A 569 9.10 -1.00 -8.07
C ILE A 569 10.10 -0.18 -7.25
N SER A 570 9.69 0.94 -6.65
CA SER A 570 10.60 1.83 -5.93
C SER A 570 9.84 2.77 -5.00
N PHE A 571 10.57 3.39 -4.07
CA PHE A 571 10.15 4.61 -3.38
C PHE A 571 10.96 5.81 -3.89
N ALA A 572 10.49 7.02 -3.58
CA ALA A 572 11.19 8.28 -3.80
C ALA A 572 10.60 9.38 -2.92
N GLU A 573 11.41 10.37 -2.56
CA GLU A 573 10.94 11.62 -1.97
C GLU A 573 11.05 12.79 -2.97
N ASP A 574 10.26 13.84 -2.77
CA ASP A 574 10.46 15.11 -3.46
C ASP A 574 11.38 16.07 -2.68
N GLU A 575 11.59 17.25 -3.25
CA GLU A 575 12.47 18.28 -2.69
C GLU A 575 12.01 18.78 -1.32
N ALA A 576 10.71 18.66 -0.98
CA ALA A 576 10.13 19.00 0.31
C ALA A 576 10.06 17.81 1.30
N GLY A 577 10.55 16.62 0.90
CA GLY A 577 10.55 15.41 1.73
C GLY A 577 9.23 14.63 1.71
N GLU A 578 8.29 14.98 0.82
CA GLU A 578 7.03 14.23 0.67
C GLU A 578 7.31 12.88 0.03
N LEU A 579 6.63 11.82 0.50
CA LEU A 579 6.93 10.44 0.10
C LEU A 579 6.02 9.91 -1.01
N TYR A 580 6.66 9.28 -1.98
CA TYR A 580 6.05 8.66 -3.16
C TYR A 580 6.51 7.21 -3.30
N PHE A 581 5.68 6.39 -3.93
CA PHE A 581 6.11 5.09 -4.45
C PHE A 581 5.72 4.91 -5.92
N LEU A 582 6.58 4.17 -6.61
CA LEU A 582 6.54 3.87 -8.03
C LEU A 582 6.08 2.42 -8.16
N SER A 583 5.03 2.15 -8.93
CA SER A 583 4.51 0.79 -9.11
C SER A 583 4.02 0.54 -10.54
N THR A 584 3.68 -0.70 -10.88
CA THR A 584 3.20 -1.06 -12.21
C THR A 584 2.22 -2.22 -12.20
N GLY A 585 1.27 -2.24 -13.15
CA GLY A 585 0.42 -3.42 -13.40
C GLY A 585 1.16 -4.61 -14.01
N VAL A 586 2.28 -4.35 -14.71
CA VAL A 586 3.12 -5.35 -15.39
C VAL A 586 4.60 -4.99 -15.23
N PRO A 587 5.43 -5.80 -14.55
CA PRO A 587 6.84 -5.51 -14.30
C PRO A 587 7.71 -5.91 -15.50
N SER A 588 7.65 -5.10 -16.56
CA SER A 588 8.43 -5.29 -17.81
C SER A 588 8.83 -3.92 -18.37
N ALA A 589 10.09 -3.75 -18.75
CA ALA A 589 10.67 -2.50 -19.28
C ALA A 589 9.96 -1.90 -20.50
N THR A 590 9.01 -2.63 -21.11
CA THR A 590 8.25 -2.20 -22.29
C THR A 590 6.79 -1.84 -22.01
N ALA A 591 6.24 -2.25 -20.86
CA ALA A 591 4.82 -2.12 -20.54
C ALA A 591 4.48 -0.75 -19.94
N ARG A 592 3.59 0.02 -20.58
CA ARG A 592 3.12 1.35 -20.14
C ARG A 592 2.06 1.29 -19.03
N SER A 593 2.30 0.47 -18.01
CA SER A 593 1.42 0.25 -16.86
C SER A 593 1.98 0.83 -15.57
N GLY A 594 3.06 1.62 -15.64
CA GLY A 594 3.71 2.27 -14.50
C GLY A 594 2.99 3.54 -14.06
N VAL A 595 2.90 3.72 -12.74
CA VAL A 595 2.24 4.84 -12.05
C VAL A 595 3.06 5.24 -10.82
N ILE A 596 3.03 6.52 -10.46
CA ILE A 596 3.61 7.06 -9.22
C ILE A 596 2.49 7.61 -8.35
N TYR A 597 2.51 7.24 -7.07
CA TYR A 597 1.53 7.63 -6.06
C TYR A 597 2.21 8.39 -4.92
N LYS A 598 1.67 9.55 -4.53
CA LYS A 598 1.99 10.24 -3.27
C LYS A 598 1.23 9.55 -2.13
N ILE A 599 1.88 9.35 -0.98
CA ILE A 599 1.22 8.86 0.25
C ILE A 599 0.60 10.06 0.98
N VAL A 600 -0.66 9.92 1.42
CA VAL A 600 -1.44 10.97 2.09
C VAL A 600 -2.04 10.43 3.39
N ASP A 601 -1.82 11.13 4.49
CA ASP A 601 -2.58 10.94 5.74
C ASP A 601 -3.93 11.68 5.60
N PRO A 602 -5.09 10.98 5.52
CA PRO A 602 -6.39 11.63 5.46
C PRO A 602 -6.83 12.23 6.82
N SER A 603 -6.10 11.99 7.92
CA SER A 603 -6.49 12.48 9.25
C SER A 603 -6.04 13.90 9.55
N ARG A 604 -4.90 14.33 9.00
CA ARG A 604 -4.26 15.60 9.37
C ARG A 604 -3.26 16.08 8.33
N ARG A 605 -3.43 17.33 7.91
CA ARG A 605 -2.39 18.10 7.19
C ARG A 605 -1.67 19.06 8.12
N ALA A 606 -0.54 19.57 7.65
CA ALA A 606 0.03 20.80 8.14
C ALA A 606 -0.91 22.00 7.91
N PRO A 607 -0.84 23.05 8.74
CA PRO A 607 -1.68 24.24 8.58
C PRO A 607 -1.40 24.96 7.24
N PRO A 608 -2.40 25.69 6.69
CA PRO A 608 -2.19 26.61 5.58
C PRO A 608 -0.97 27.51 5.78
N GLY A 609 -0.30 27.84 4.67
CA GLY A 609 0.95 28.61 4.68
C GLY A 609 2.19 27.85 5.15
N LYS A 610 2.10 26.92 6.13
CA LYS A 610 3.27 26.28 6.77
C LYS A 610 4.17 25.56 5.75
N CYS A 611 3.57 24.82 4.82
CA CYS A 611 4.27 24.08 3.76
C CYS A 611 4.14 24.79 2.39
N SER A 612 4.05 26.13 2.37
CA SER A 612 3.91 26.89 1.13
C SER A 612 5.22 26.95 0.36
N ILE A 613 5.35 26.03 -0.59
CA ILE A 613 6.45 26.00 -1.56
C ILE A 613 6.26 27.12 -2.60
N LYS A 614 7.34 27.82 -2.96
CA LYS A 614 7.40 28.78 -4.07
C LYS A 614 8.47 28.33 -5.07
N PRO A 615 8.13 27.49 -6.07
CA PRO A 615 9.12 26.89 -6.96
C PRO A 615 9.89 27.94 -7.76
N ARG A 616 11.21 27.78 -7.84
CA ARG A 616 12.10 28.60 -8.67
C ARG A 616 11.73 28.39 -10.16
N PRO A 617 11.43 29.45 -10.93
CA PRO A 617 11.09 29.30 -12.34
C PRO A 617 12.18 28.62 -13.15
N VAL A 618 11.77 27.75 -14.08
CA VAL A 618 12.65 26.98 -14.98
C VAL A 618 12.31 27.31 -16.42
N LYS A 619 13.34 27.50 -17.25
CA LYS A 619 13.16 27.70 -18.70
C LYS A 619 12.78 26.37 -19.34
N ILE A 620 11.71 26.32 -20.12
CA ILE A 620 11.18 25.09 -20.73
C ILE A 620 11.42 25.13 -22.24
N LYS A 621 11.92 24.05 -22.83
CA LYS A 621 12.02 23.87 -24.29
C LYS A 621 11.33 22.58 -24.72
N GLY A 622 10.17 22.72 -25.36
CA GLY A 622 9.34 21.59 -25.79
C GLY A 622 7.87 21.90 -25.61
N LYS A 623 7.04 20.87 -25.60
CA LYS A 623 5.64 20.94 -25.19
C LYS A 623 5.49 20.44 -23.75
N LEU A 624 4.60 21.08 -23.00
CA LEU A 624 4.12 20.52 -21.75
C LEU A 624 3.01 19.51 -22.02
N ILE A 625 3.04 18.43 -21.27
CA ILE A 625 2.01 17.40 -21.19
C ILE A 625 1.47 17.48 -19.77
N HIS A 626 0.35 18.17 -19.59
CA HIS A 626 -0.30 18.27 -18.29
C HIS A 626 -0.70 16.88 -17.79
N PHE A 627 -0.49 16.64 -16.49
CA PHE A 627 -0.90 15.40 -15.85
C PHE A 627 -2.41 15.39 -15.62
N TYR A 628 -3.03 14.26 -15.92
CA TYR A 628 -4.40 13.93 -15.57
C TYR A 628 -4.38 12.51 -14.97
N PRO A 629 -4.99 12.28 -13.80
CA PRO A 629 -5.08 10.95 -13.22
C PRO A 629 -5.91 10.01 -14.12
N ARG A 630 -5.66 8.70 -14.01
CA ARG A 630 -6.36 7.67 -14.80
C ARG A 630 -7.27 6.77 -13.99
N GLU A 631 -6.95 6.55 -12.72
CA GLU A 631 -7.91 5.92 -11.82
C GLU A 631 -9.04 6.94 -11.61
N GLU A 632 -10.12 6.78 -12.37
CA GLU A 632 -11.37 7.48 -12.11
C GLU A 632 -11.79 7.16 -10.67
N PHE A 633 -12.36 8.16 -10.00
CA PHE A 633 -12.86 8.14 -8.63
C PHE A 633 -13.67 6.86 -8.33
N VAL A 634 -13.83 6.49 -7.05
CA VAL A 634 -14.73 5.40 -6.61
C VAL A 634 -16.21 5.82 -6.74
N VAL A 635 -16.61 6.11 -7.97
CA VAL A 635 -17.93 6.49 -8.44
C VAL A 635 -18.45 5.30 -9.23
N ASN A 636 -19.25 4.46 -8.56
CA ASN A 636 -19.97 3.39 -9.24
C ASN A 636 -20.82 3.99 -10.36
N LYS A 637 -20.64 3.50 -11.59
CA LYS A 637 -21.39 3.93 -12.78
C LYS A 637 -22.89 3.97 -12.48
N LYS A 638 -23.49 5.16 -12.52
CA LYS A 638 -24.93 5.23 -12.81
C LYS A 638 -25.15 4.75 -14.25
N PRO A 639 -26.22 3.98 -14.51
CA PRO A 639 -26.44 3.40 -15.82
C PRO A 639 -26.72 4.49 -16.85
N THR A 640 -26.04 4.42 -18.00
CA THR A 640 -26.42 5.21 -19.18
C THR A 640 -27.78 4.71 -19.66
N THR A 641 -28.86 5.37 -19.22
CA THR A 641 -30.20 5.13 -19.75
C THR A 641 -30.26 5.60 -21.20
N THR A 642 -30.04 4.67 -22.13
CA THR A 642 -30.25 4.87 -23.57
C THR A 642 -31.64 5.49 -23.79
N PRO A 643 -31.74 6.67 -24.44
CA PRO A 643 -33.05 7.24 -24.79
C PRO A 643 -33.84 6.25 -25.65
N LEU A 644 -35.10 6.00 -25.26
CA LEU A 644 -35.96 5.06 -25.96
C LEU A 644 -36.23 5.56 -27.39
N PRO A 645 -36.05 4.74 -28.45
CA PRO A 645 -36.28 5.21 -29.82
C PRO A 645 -37.74 5.60 -30.06
N THR A 646 -38.03 6.89 -30.24
CA THR A 646 -39.40 7.37 -30.48
C THR A 646 -39.83 7.07 -31.91
N THR A 647 -40.66 6.05 -32.08
CA THR A 647 -41.19 5.63 -33.39
C THR A 647 -42.33 6.55 -33.85
N THR A 648 -42.18 7.30 -34.95
CA THR A 648 -43.29 7.53 -35.91
C THR A 648 -42.87 8.04 -37.30
N THR A 649 -43.67 7.61 -38.27
CA THR A 649 -43.61 7.70 -39.75
C THR A 649 -43.46 9.08 -40.44
N PRO A 650 -42.99 9.11 -41.72
CA PRO A 650 -42.74 10.35 -42.48
C PRO A 650 -43.87 10.79 -43.44
N LYS A 651 -43.93 12.11 -43.71
CA LYS A 651 -44.59 12.87 -44.82
C LYS A 651 -44.25 14.37 -44.60
N SER A 652 -44.22 15.30 -45.56
CA SER A 652 -44.08 15.28 -47.03
C SER A 652 -43.83 16.72 -47.54
N THR A 653 -43.07 16.90 -48.64
CA THR A 653 -43.01 18.14 -49.50
C THR A 653 -42.45 19.43 -48.83
N THR A 654 -41.88 20.44 -49.53
CA THR A 654 -41.93 20.79 -50.98
C THR A 654 -40.63 21.45 -51.51
N THR A 655 -40.35 21.28 -52.81
CA THR A 655 -39.38 21.93 -53.75
C THR A 655 -38.66 23.25 -53.36
N LYS A 656 -37.41 23.51 -53.78
CA LYS A 656 -36.96 23.73 -55.19
C LYS A 656 -35.49 23.32 -55.52
N LYS A 657 -35.18 23.30 -56.83
CA LYS A 657 -33.89 22.98 -57.53
C LYS A 657 -32.95 24.21 -57.56
N GLN A 658 -31.63 24.19 -57.88
CA GLN A 658 -30.64 23.20 -58.38
C GLN A 658 -29.19 23.66 -57.90
N THR A 659 -27.96 23.33 -58.38
CA THR A 659 -27.41 22.75 -59.62
C THR A 659 -26.10 21.92 -59.42
N ILE A 660 -26.19 20.61 -59.61
CA ILE A 660 -25.23 19.67 -60.27
C ILE A 660 -23.72 20.05 -60.45
N ARG A 661 -22.79 19.27 -59.87
CA ARG A 661 -21.83 18.37 -60.60
C ARG A 661 -21.03 17.37 -59.72
N ARG A 662 -21.37 16.08 -59.91
CA ARG A 662 -20.65 14.77 -59.74
C ARG A 662 -19.27 14.74 -59.05
N PRO A 663 -19.02 13.68 -58.24
CA PRO A 663 -18.39 12.46 -58.79
C PRO A 663 -19.33 11.23 -58.84
N ILE A 664 -18.86 10.12 -59.42
CA ILE A 664 -19.60 8.84 -59.56
C ILE A 664 -18.83 7.68 -58.91
N ILE A 665 -19.57 6.76 -58.29
CA ILE A 665 -19.13 5.55 -57.58
C ILE A 665 -19.59 4.32 -58.42
N ILE A 666 -18.98 3.13 -58.27
CA ILE A 666 -19.69 1.84 -58.02
C ILE A 666 -18.76 0.61 -57.90
N ARG A 667 -19.16 -0.23 -56.93
CA ARG A 667 -18.71 -1.52 -56.38
C ARG A 667 -18.38 -2.65 -57.39
N LYS A 668 -17.80 -3.74 -56.86
CA LYS A 668 -17.94 -5.12 -57.39
C LYS A 668 -18.44 -6.11 -56.29
N PRO A 669 -19.32 -7.09 -56.62
CA PRO A 669 -19.70 -8.23 -55.74
C PRO A 669 -18.75 -9.48 -55.86
N PRO A 670 -19.00 -10.59 -55.15
CA PRO A 670 -18.01 -11.67 -54.92
C PRO A 670 -18.30 -13.08 -55.52
N MET A 671 -17.22 -13.87 -55.74
CA MET A 671 -17.10 -15.37 -55.74
C MET A 671 -17.91 -16.19 -56.80
N PRO A 672 -17.56 -17.47 -57.17
CA PRO A 672 -16.85 -18.51 -56.40
C PRO A 672 -15.73 -19.30 -57.16
N THR A 673 -15.67 -20.65 -57.07
CA THR A 673 -14.43 -21.49 -57.05
C THR A 673 -14.18 -22.46 -58.22
N ARG A 674 -12.93 -22.99 -58.28
CA ARG A 674 -12.49 -24.36 -58.67
C ARG A 674 -11.97 -24.62 -60.11
N GLN A 675 -10.68 -25.02 -60.24
CA GLN A 675 -10.18 -26.28 -60.87
C GLN A 675 -8.62 -26.36 -60.89
N THR A 676 -8.02 -27.43 -61.45
CA THR A 676 -6.60 -27.82 -61.24
C THR A 676 -5.82 -28.25 -62.51
N LYS A 677 -4.47 -28.32 -62.37
CA LYS A 677 -3.41 -28.93 -63.23
C LYS A 677 -2.75 -28.09 -64.35
N GLY A 678 -1.41 -27.93 -64.25
CA GLY A 678 -0.50 -28.60 -65.19
C GLY A 678 0.55 -27.81 -66.00
N LYS A 679 1.83 -27.89 -65.59
CA LYS A 679 3.07 -27.54 -66.35
C LYS A 679 3.22 -26.04 -66.72
N ILE A 680 4.34 -25.47 -67.19
CA ILE A 680 5.69 -25.95 -67.61
C ILE A 680 6.78 -25.20 -66.78
N ALA A 681 8.06 -25.59 -66.83
CA ALA A 681 9.15 -24.99 -66.04
C ALA A 681 10.40 -24.57 -66.85
N ARG A 682 11.13 -23.55 -66.33
CA ARG A 682 12.47 -23.08 -66.72
C ARG A 682 12.59 -22.43 -68.12
N PRO A 683 13.71 -21.71 -68.48
CA PRO A 683 15.05 -21.70 -67.88
C PRO A 683 15.56 -20.35 -67.31
N GLN A 684 16.81 -20.36 -66.82
CA GLN A 684 17.59 -19.24 -66.30
C GLN A 684 19.05 -19.38 -66.81
N PRO A 685 19.76 -18.33 -67.29
CA PRO A 685 21.07 -18.48 -67.94
C PRO A 685 22.31 -18.44 -67.01
N THR A 686 23.25 -19.38 -67.25
CA THR A 686 24.73 -19.24 -67.46
C THR A 686 25.53 -18.01 -66.96
N ALA A 687 26.84 -18.10 -66.61
CA ALA A 687 27.80 -19.20 -66.36
C ALA A 687 29.20 -18.66 -65.88
N ALA A 688 30.19 -19.57 -65.70
CA ALA A 688 31.62 -19.39 -65.32
C ALA A 688 31.89 -19.07 -63.82
N ALA A 689 32.80 -19.71 -63.04
CA ALA A 689 34.07 -20.46 -63.20
C ALA A 689 35.34 -19.61 -62.97
N GLU A 690 36.45 -20.07 -62.37
CA GLU A 690 36.94 -21.44 -62.06
C GLU A 690 37.51 -21.65 -60.62
N ARG A 691 37.71 -22.94 -60.22
CA ARG A 691 38.84 -23.60 -59.47
C ARG A 691 39.52 -22.92 -58.24
N LYS A 692 40.08 -23.65 -57.25
CA LYS A 692 40.56 -25.07 -57.16
C LYS A 692 40.63 -25.56 -55.69
N THR A 693 40.48 -26.87 -55.47
CA THR A 693 41.07 -27.77 -54.41
C THR A 693 41.61 -27.17 -53.08
N THR A 694 41.35 -27.72 -51.89
CA THR A 694 41.43 -29.16 -51.48
C THR A 694 40.49 -29.52 -50.30
N GLN A 695 40.30 -30.83 -50.06
CA GLN A 695 39.81 -31.42 -48.81
C GLN A 695 40.81 -32.47 -48.31
N SER A 696 40.84 -32.73 -46.99
CA SER A 696 41.43 -33.95 -46.41
C SER A 696 40.63 -34.45 -45.20
N ALA A 697 40.48 -35.77 -45.10
CA ALA A 697 39.78 -36.55 -44.07
C ALA A 697 40.08 -38.04 -44.35
N PRO A 698 39.61 -39.03 -43.54
CA PRO A 698 39.22 -39.04 -42.13
C PRO A 698 40.01 -40.10 -41.31
N ILE A 699 39.74 -40.23 -40.00
CA ILE A 699 40.00 -41.48 -39.24
C ILE A 699 38.73 -41.91 -38.47
N LYS A 700 38.55 -43.21 -38.26
CA LYS A 700 37.33 -43.87 -37.78
C LYS A 700 37.45 -44.45 -36.36
N THR A 701 36.29 -44.94 -35.87
CA THR A 701 36.09 -46.03 -34.87
C THR A 701 36.30 -45.69 -33.39
N SER A 702 35.58 -46.30 -32.42
CA SER A 702 34.61 -47.41 -32.47
C SER A 702 33.43 -47.29 -31.47
N LEU A 703 32.50 -48.26 -31.51
CA LEU A 703 31.56 -48.60 -30.42
C LEU A 703 32.33 -49.31 -29.26
N THR A 704 31.80 -49.71 -28.08
CA THR A 704 30.57 -50.50 -27.82
C THR A 704 30.22 -50.61 -26.31
N THR A 705 28.94 -50.87 -25.99
CA THR A 705 28.36 -51.53 -24.76
C THR A 705 28.77 -51.18 -23.31
N THR A 706 27.81 -50.60 -22.58
CA THR A 706 27.02 -51.25 -21.48
C THR A 706 27.66 -52.24 -20.48
N VAL A 707 27.46 -52.02 -19.17
CA VAL A 707 26.88 -53.01 -18.19
C VAL A 707 26.67 -52.42 -16.77
N LYS A 708 25.65 -52.93 -16.05
CA LYS A 708 25.45 -52.82 -14.59
C LYS A 708 25.39 -54.23 -13.98
N PRO A 709 25.95 -54.45 -12.79
CA PRO A 709 25.19 -55.09 -11.69
C PRO A 709 25.56 -54.51 -10.30
N THR A 710 25.00 -54.89 -9.14
CA THR A 710 23.64 -55.30 -8.68
C THR A 710 23.66 -55.23 -7.14
N ALA A 711 22.51 -55.18 -6.44
CA ALA A 711 22.41 -55.08 -4.97
C ALA A 711 21.83 -56.33 -4.28
N VAL A 712 22.15 -56.56 -2.99
CA VAL A 712 21.51 -57.49 -2.02
C VAL A 712 22.00 -57.09 -0.60
N GLN A 713 21.15 -56.72 0.39
CA GLN A 713 20.51 -57.52 1.47
C GLN A 713 21.49 -58.23 2.46
N ARG A 714 21.23 -58.42 3.78
CA ARG A 714 20.23 -57.97 4.79
C ARG A 714 20.70 -58.40 6.23
N GLY A 715 20.13 -57.81 7.30
CA GLY A 715 20.23 -58.26 8.73
C GLY A 715 20.75 -57.14 9.67
N ALA A 716 20.20 -56.78 10.85
CA ALA A 716 19.54 -57.46 12.00
C ALA A 716 20.55 -57.79 13.15
N THR A 717 20.32 -57.55 14.46
CA THR A 717 19.22 -56.92 15.25
C THR A 717 19.61 -56.71 16.75
N ILE A 718 19.12 -55.65 17.44
CA ILE A 718 18.65 -55.62 18.88
C ILE A 718 19.72 -55.78 20.03
N PRO A 719 19.55 -55.24 21.28
CA PRO A 719 18.75 -54.11 21.83
C PRO A 719 19.53 -53.16 22.81
N VAL A 720 18.79 -52.45 23.72
CA VAL A 720 19.22 -51.70 24.94
C VAL A 720 19.74 -50.26 24.65
N THR A 721 19.53 -49.17 25.44
CA THR A 721 18.90 -48.91 26.77
C THR A 721 17.94 -47.69 26.75
N THR A 722 17.27 -47.38 27.88
CA THR A 722 16.81 -46.03 28.32
C THR A 722 17.24 -45.83 29.80
N PRO A 723 17.42 -44.61 30.35
CA PRO A 723 16.37 -43.61 30.67
C PRO A 723 16.62 -42.24 29.98
N SER A 724 15.76 -41.21 29.91
CA SER A 724 14.57 -40.70 30.66
C SER A 724 14.84 -39.45 31.52
N THR A 725 13.79 -38.64 31.75
CA THR A 725 13.79 -37.22 32.24
C THR A 725 14.38 -36.19 31.26
N GLY A 726 13.90 -34.93 31.19
CA GLY A 726 12.66 -34.36 31.74
C GLY A 726 12.77 -32.85 32.03
N TYR A 727 11.74 -32.06 31.67
CA TYR A 727 11.60 -30.61 31.98
C TYR A 727 12.68 -29.67 31.37
N ARG A 728 12.50 -28.35 31.21
CA ARG A 728 11.31 -27.46 31.07
C ARG A 728 11.75 -26.26 30.20
N ALA A 729 10.82 -25.55 29.56
CA ALA A 729 11.14 -24.25 28.97
C ALA A 729 11.37 -23.19 30.06
N THR A 730 12.43 -22.38 29.92
CA THR A 730 12.70 -21.22 30.79
C THR A 730 13.23 -20.08 29.94
N ILE A 731 12.69 -18.87 30.17
CA ILE A 731 13.11 -17.62 29.54
C ILE A 731 14.44 -17.16 30.17
N MET A 732 15.35 -16.58 29.39
CA MET A 732 16.54 -15.90 29.94
C MET A 732 16.50 -14.40 29.63
N THR A 733 16.48 -13.59 30.68
CA THR A 733 16.83 -12.17 30.66
C THR A 733 18.34 -12.01 30.95
N PRO A 734 19.00 -10.94 30.47
CA PRO A 734 20.44 -10.75 30.65
C PRO A 734 20.79 -10.32 32.08
N VAL A 735 21.78 -10.98 32.69
CA VAL A 735 22.32 -10.61 34.00
C VAL A 735 23.55 -9.72 33.83
N ARG A 736 23.52 -8.54 34.46
CA ARG A 736 24.55 -7.50 34.42
C ARG A 736 25.59 -7.72 35.51
N SER A 737 26.78 -8.21 35.18
CA SER A 737 27.89 -8.34 36.14
C SER A 737 28.68 -7.04 36.29
N ARG A 738 28.88 -6.60 37.55
CA ARG A 738 29.89 -5.59 37.91
C ARG A 738 31.16 -6.31 38.35
N ILE A 739 32.32 -5.79 37.98
CA ILE A 739 33.60 -6.07 38.66
C ILE A 739 34.20 -4.72 39.11
N SER A 740 35.04 -4.78 40.15
CA SER A 740 35.38 -3.68 41.05
C SER A 740 36.28 -2.59 40.48
N GLN A 741 36.06 -1.36 40.95
CA GLN A 741 37.07 -0.30 40.94
C GLN A 741 38.19 -0.63 41.94
N THR A 742 39.44 -0.36 41.56
CA THR A 742 40.54 -0.05 42.48
C THR A 742 41.31 1.14 41.91
N SER A 743 41.86 1.99 42.78
CA SER A 743 42.55 3.23 42.39
C SER A 743 44.03 3.16 42.72
N ILE A 744 44.88 3.46 41.75
CA ILE A 744 46.30 3.78 41.95
C ILE A 744 46.60 5.00 41.07
N CYS A 745 47.31 5.98 41.64
CA CYS A 745 47.71 7.20 40.96
C CYS A 745 49.22 7.18 40.69
N SER A 746 49.64 7.45 39.45
CA SER A 746 51.01 7.88 39.15
C SER A 746 51.07 8.71 37.89
N THR A 747 51.91 9.75 37.93
CA THR A 747 52.16 10.69 36.83
C THR A 747 53.29 10.23 35.94
N THR A 748 53.24 10.54 34.63
CA THR A 748 54.21 11.48 34.01
C THR A 748 53.88 11.78 32.53
N SER A 749 54.39 12.91 32.04
CA SER A 749 54.48 13.27 30.62
C SER A 749 55.94 13.62 30.31
N PRO A 750 56.34 13.66 29.03
CA PRO A 750 57.38 14.58 28.60
C PRO A 750 56.82 15.70 27.70
N LYS A 751 57.24 16.94 28.02
CA LYS A 751 57.30 18.10 27.11
C LYS A 751 58.63 18.02 26.32
N ARG A 752 59.05 18.84 25.34
CA ARG A 752 58.69 20.15 24.73
C ARG A 752 59.40 20.17 23.33
N TYR A 753 59.21 21.10 22.38
CA TYR A 753 59.65 22.52 22.34
C TYR A 753 58.92 23.25 21.16
N TRP A 754 58.46 24.51 21.30
CA TRP A 754 59.03 25.78 20.74
C TRP A 754 59.48 25.74 19.25
N GLY A 755 59.24 26.73 18.38
CA GLY A 755 58.70 28.11 18.53
C GLY A 755 58.20 28.76 17.20
N PRO A 756 57.90 30.09 17.15
CA PRO A 756 57.01 30.74 16.16
C PRO A 756 57.73 31.53 15.02
N PRO A 757 57.02 32.16 14.04
CA PRO A 757 56.72 33.62 14.17
C PRO A 757 55.47 34.23 13.43
N THR A 758 54.98 35.38 13.96
CA THR A 758 54.40 36.60 13.29
C THR A 758 53.04 36.66 12.53
N HIS A 759 52.37 37.83 12.64
CA HIS A 759 51.18 38.32 11.90
C HIS A 759 51.57 39.23 10.68
N PRO A 760 50.64 39.65 9.78
CA PRO A 760 49.63 40.74 9.97
C PRO A 760 48.16 40.25 9.76
N ALA A 761 47.07 40.83 10.31
CA ALA A 761 46.48 42.19 10.21
C ALA A 761 45.89 42.54 8.82
N ARG A 762 44.74 43.22 8.64
CA ARG A 762 43.61 43.63 9.52
C ARG A 762 42.46 44.18 8.64
N ALA A 763 41.20 43.84 8.91
CA ALA A 763 40.02 44.57 8.39
C ALA A 763 38.87 44.52 9.42
N THR A 764 38.16 45.64 9.64
CA THR A 764 37.19 45.81 10.74
C THR A 764 36.00 46.67 10.33
N SER A 765 34.76 46.21 10.58
CA SER A 765 33.52 46.95 10.96
C SER A 765 32.29 46.03 10.80
N PRO A 766 31.13 46.30 11.44
CA PRO A 766 30.93 46.36 12.90
C PRO A 766 29.76 45.43 13.35
N PRO A 767 29.59 45.13 14.65
CA PRO A 767 28.38 44.48 15.15
C PRO A 767 27.20 45.47 15.18
N LEU A 768 26.08 45.10 14.56
CA LEU A 768 24.80 45.81 14.74
C LEU A 768 24.08 45.26 15.98
N ASN A 769 23.49 46.15 16.76
CA ASN A 769 22.69 45.77 17.94
C ASN A 769 21.39 45.08 17.53
N PRO A 770 20.90 44.10 18.31
CA PRO A 770 19.56 43.53 18.10
C PRO A 770 18.47 44.59 18.41
N PRO A 771 17.36 44.62 17.66
CA PRO A 771 16.26 45.55 17.92
C PRO A 771 15.53 45.22 19.23
N GLN A 772 15.18 46.27 19.97
CA GLN A 772 14.44 46.15 21.23
C GLN A 772 12.95 45.90 20.98
N SER A 773 12.33 45.07 21.80
CA SER A 773 10.88 44.87 21.83
C SER A 773 10.17 46.04 22.54
N PRO A 774 9.08 46.60 21.97
CA PRO A 774 8.30 47.63 22.64
C PRO A 774 7.46 47.01 23.76
N SER A 775 7.61 47.52 24.99
CA SER A 775 6.72 47.18 26.11
C SER A 775 5.47 48.07 26.07
N PRO A 776 4.26 47.55 26.38
CA PRO A 776 3.03 48.33 26.31
C PRO A 776 2.91 49.36 27.45
N THR A 777 2.41 50.55 27.14
CA THR A 777 2.20 51.64 28.10
C THR A 777 1.02 51.36 29.04
N THR A 778 1.18 51.70 30.31
CA THR A 778 0.17 51.51 31.36
C THR A 778 -1.08 52.38 31.15
N PHE A 779 -2.27 51.80 31.38
CA PHE A 779 -3.46 52.56 31.78
C PHE A 779 -4.09 51.92 33.03
N GLN A 780 -4.87 52.73 33.75
CA GLN A 780 -5.10 52.54 35.19
C GLN A 780 -6.30 51.65 35.53
N SER A 781 -6.19 50.92 36.63
CA SER A 781 -7.29 50.18 37.25
C SER A 781 -7.80 50.93 38.48
N LEU A 782 -9.12 51.14 38.55
CA LEU A 782 -9.84 51.45 39.77
C LEU A 782 -11.16 50.65 39.80
N THR A 783 -11.22 49.71 40.75
CA THR A 783 -12.33 49.40 41.69
C THR A 783 -13.76 49.83 41.30
N THR A 784 -14.83 49.07 41.62
CA THR A 784 -15.13 48.60 42.99
C THR A 784 -16.30 47.57 43.04
N THR A 785 -16.16 46.48 43.83
CA THR A 785 -17.26 45.63 44.39
C THR A 785 -18.17 44.86 43.39
N TRP A 786 -18.87 43.76 43.73
CA TRP A 786 -19.39 43.27 45.03
C TRP A 786 -18.95 41.86 45.45
N ALA A 787 -19.35 41.44 46.66
CA ALA A 787 -18.76 40.37 47.47
C ALA A 787 -19.61 39.07 47.55
N PRO A 788 -19.06 37.93 48.03
CA PRO A 788 -19.70 36.60 47.98
C PRO A 788 -20.26 36.09 49.34
N TYR A 789 -21.05 35.02 49.28
CA TYR A 789 -21.43 34.13 50.40
C TYR A 789 -21.15 32.67 49.95
N THR A 790 -20.19 31.92 50.51
CA THR A 790 -20.28 31.00 51.70
C THR A 790 -21.32 29.88 51.60
N SER A 791 -21.13 28.64 52.06
CA SER A 791 -19.97 27.81 52.53
C SER A 791 -20.49 26.35 52.80
N GLN A 792 -19.82 25.30 53.28
CA GLN A 792 -18.47 25.01 53.82
C GLN A 792 -18.26 23.46 53.93
N THR A 793 -17.04 23.00 54.28
CA THR A 793 -16.72 21.71 55.00
C THR A 793 -17.04 20.34 54.34
N ALA A 794 -16.32 19.22 54.59
CA ALA A 794 -14.99 18.98 55.18
C ALA A 794 -14.46 17.51 54.96
N ASN A 795 -13.16 17.32 55.20
CA ASN A 795 -12.47 16.12 55.76
C ASN A 795 -12.54 14.70 55.13
N LYS A 796 -11.46 14.35 54.40
CA LYS A 796 -10.51 13.19 54.54
C LYS A 796 -10.98 11.69 54.64
N PRO A 797 -10.08 10.72 54.34
CA PRO A 797 -10.39 9.30 54.02
C PRO A 797 -10.15 8.34 55.22
N PRO A 798 -10.39 7.01 55.10
CA PRO A 798 -9.45 6.03 54.50
C PRO A 798 -10.20 4.94 53.65
N GLU A 799 -9.74 3.72 53.28
CA GLU A 799 -8.49 2.95 53.43
C GLU A 799 -8.32 1.91 52.27
N THR A 800 -7.32 1.01 52.31
CA THR A 800 -7.22 -0.23 51.50
C THR A 800 -7.82 -1.46 52.23
N PRO A 801 -7.98 -2.62 51.56
CA PRO A 801 -7.44 -3.84 52.16
C PRO A 801 -6.84 -4.86 51.15
N VAL A 802 -6.28 -5.97 51.69
CA VAL A 802 -5.41 -6.92 50.97
C VAL A 802 -5.78 -8.40 51.26
N SER A 803 -5.94 -9.20 50.20
CA SER A 803 -5.67 -10.65 50.05
C SER A 803 -6.37 -11.76 50.91
N SER A 804 -6.62 -12.88 50.21
CA SER A 804 -6.45 -14.30 50.61
C SER A 804 -7.59 -15.17 51.20
N THR A 805 -7.74 -16.36 50.56
CA THR A 805 -8.29 -17.65 51.08
C THR A 805 -9.79 -17.73 51.49
N THR A 806 -10.52 -18.85 51.35
CA THR A 806 -10.10 -20.29 51.29
C THR A 806 -11.04 -21.16 50.41
N LEU A 807 -10.56 -22.33 49.96
CA LEU A 807 -11.29 -23.46 49.35
C LEU A 807 -11.87 -24.41 50.45
N PRO A 808 -12.85 -25.34 50.21
CA PRO A 808 -12.58 -26.61 49.50
C PRO A 808 -13.77 -27.43 48.89
N LYS A 809 -13.43 -28.62 48.33
CA LYS A 809 -14.28 -29.78 47.90
C LYS A 809 -15.04 -29.61 46.56
N VAL A 810 -15.03 -30.49 45.53
CA VAL A 810 -14.74 -31.95 45.34
C VAL A 810 -15.90 -32.84 45.86
N ARG A 811 -16.61 -33.68 45.08
CA ARG A 811 -16.18 -34.70 44.08
C ARG A 811 -17.37 -35.23 43.21
N ASN A 812 -17.09 -35.86 42.06
CA ASN A 812 -17.93 -36.88 41.33
C ASN A 812 -19.32 -36.45 40.75
N GLU A 813 -19.95 -37.11 39.74
CA GLU A 813 -19.55 -38.22 38.84
C GLU A 813 -20.31 -38.29 37.48
N LYS A 814 -19.66 -38.94 36.49
CA LYS A 814 -20.17 -39.83 35.39
C LYS A 814 -21.51 -39.60 34.62
N LEU A 815 -21.31 -39.42 33.30
CA LEU A 815 -21.68 -40.36 32.20
C LEU A 815 -23.11 -40.35 31.58
N TRP A 816 -23.14 -40.70 30.28
CA TRP A 816 -24.20 -40.56 29.27
C TRP A 816 -24.86 -41.92 28.91
N PRO A 817 -26.14 -41.95 28.48
CA PRO A 817 -26.51 -42.33 27.09
C PRO A 817 -27.75 -41.54 26.55
N GLY A 818 -28.22 -41.63 25.29
CA GLY A 818 -27.77 -42.37 24.09
C GLY A 818 -28.96 -42.96 23.28
N ALA A 819 -28.73 -43.42 22.03
CA ALA A 819 -29.67 -44.15 21.14
C ALA A 819 -30.85 -43.32 20.54
N LYS A 820 -31.61 -43.71 19.47
CA LYS A 820 -31.73 -44.83 18.47
C LYS A 820 -32.70 -44.30 17.35
N SER A 821 -32.96 -44.85 16.15
CA SER A 821 -32.36 -45.78 15.13
C SER A 821 -33.14 -45.50 13.79
N GLN A 822 -33.53 -46.32 12.80
CA GLN A 822 -33.44 -47.76 12.43
C GLN A 822 -33.90 -47.98 10.95
N SER A 823 -33.61 -49.17 10.36
CA SER A 823 -34.29 -49.76 9.15
C SER A 823 -34.04 -49.09 7.77
N ALA A 824 -34.03 -49.74 6.59
CA ALA A 824 -33.75 -51.13 6.09
C ALA A 824 -33.79 -51.07 4.52
N GLY A 825 -33.35 -52.05 3.70
CA GLY A 825 -32.58 -53.29 3.92
C GLY A 825 -32.63 -54.25 2.69
N GLU A 826 -31.56 -55.04 2.47
CA GLU A 826 -31.46 -56.26 1.62
C GLU A 826 -31.60 -56.15 0.07
N THR A 827 -31.04 -57.02 -0.80
CA THR A 827 -29.71 -57.71 -0.99
C THR A 827 -29.56 -57.98 -2.53
N ASN A 828 -28.63 -58.70 -3.20
CA ASN A 828 -27.41 -59.53 -2.99
C ASN A 828 -26.72 -59.64 -4.40
N GLN A 829 -25.40 -59.80 -4.65
CA GLN A 829 -24.20 -59.77 -3.81
C GLN A 829 -23.04 -58.95 -4.47
N VAL A 830 -21.83 -59.36 -4.94
CA VAL A 830 -21.01 -60.61 -5.02
C VAL A 830 -19.60 -60.35 -4.44
N ASN A 831 -19.03 -61.37 -3.76
CA ASN A 831 -17.60 -61.53 -3.35
C ASN A 831 -16.93 -60.50 -2.39
N LYS A 832 -17.15 -60.75 -1.08
CA LYS A 832 -16.13 -61.07 -0.05
C LYS A 832 -14.77 -60.31 -0.11
N ARG A 833 -14.49 -59.33 0.78
CA ARG A 833 -13.95 -59.46 2.17
C ARG A 833 -12.64 -60.28 2.30
N PRO A 834 -11.62 -59.82 3.07
CA PRO A 834 -11.79 -59.54 4.51
C PRO A 834 -11.28 -58.18 5.05
N LYS A 835 -11.57 -57.96 6.34
CA LYS A 835 -11.11 -56.87 7.22
C LYS A 835 -9.68 -57.19 7.73
N GLY A 836 -8.84 -56.26 8.21
CA GLY A 836 -8.96 -54.80 8.32
C GLY A 836 -8.24 -54.24 9.57
N ARG A 837 -8.02 -52.91 9.63
CA ARG A 837 -7.49 -52.08 10.75
C ARG A 837 -6.07 -52.43 11.30
N GLY A 838 -5.15 -51.47 11.46
CA GLY A 838 -5.19 -50.06 11.06
C GLY A 838 -4.06 -49.18 11.62
N ARG A 839 -4.07 -47.89 11.20
CA ARG A 839 -3.34 -46.71 11.74
C ARG A 839 -1.90 -46.90 12.27
N GLY A 840 -0.92 -46.53 11.42
CA GLY A 840 0.41 -46.06 11.81
C GLY A 840 0.91 -45.04 10.79
N ASN A 841 1.40 -43.87 11.22
CA ASN A 841 1.68 -42.74 10.32
C ASN A 841 3.17 -42.37 10.29
N LYS A 842 3.86 -42.60 9.16
CA LYS A 842 5.17 -41.98 8.88
C LYS A 842 5.43 -41.76 7.39
N ARG A 843 5.29 -40.49 7.01
CA ARG A 843 5.88 -39.76 5.87
C ARG A 843 7.01 -40.49 5.09
N GLY A 844 6.74 -40.79 3.83
CA GLY A 844 7.73 -40.97 2.76
C GLY A 844 7.63 -39.84 1.71
N LYS A 845 8.68 -39.62 0.91
CA LYS A 845 8.78 -38.46 -0.01
C LYS A 845 7.78 -38.52 -1.18
N GLY A 846 7.29 -37.35 -1.59
CA GLY A 846 6.62 -37.15 -2.87
C GLY A 846 5.72 -35.92 -2.85
N GLY A 847 5.90 -35.01 -3.82
CA GLY A 847 4.89 -33.99 -4.12
C GLY A 847 3.64 -34.70 -4.63
N ARG A 848 2.58 -34.75 -3.81
CA ARG A 848 1.32 -35.40 -4.22
C ARG A 848 0.73 -34.63 -5.40
N ARG A 849 0.69 -35.28 -6.58
CA ARG A 849 -0.34 -34.96 -7.58
C ARG A 849 -1.70 -35.04 -6.86
N LEU A 850 -2.52 -34.01 -6.99
CA LEU A 850 -3.91 -34.05 -6.52
C LEU A 850 -4.58 -35.30 -7.11
N PRO A 851 -5.11 -36.23 -6.30
CA PRO A 851 -5.76 -37.41 -6.84
C PRO A 851 -7.00 -37.00 -7.63
N SER A 852 -7.23 -37.67 -8.76
CA SER A 852 -8.45 -37.47 -9.55
C SER A 852 -9.67 -37.75 -8.66
N GLY A 853 -10.59 -36.79 -8.57
CA GLY A 853 -11.72 -36.81 -7.65
C GLY A 853 -11.53 -36.01 -6.36
N SER A 854 -10.41 -35.27 -6.19
CA SER A 854 -10.27 -34.24 -5.16
C SER A 854 -11.26 -33.09 -5.42
N VAL A 855 -11.80 -32.48 -4.37
CA VAL A 855 -12.72 -31.33 -4.46
C VAL A 855 -12.16 -30.09 -3.79
N ARG A 856 -12.69 -28.92 -4.13
CA ARG A 856 -12.49 -27.63 -3.45
C ARG A 856 -13.79 -26.83 -3.46
N LEU A 857 -13.92 -25.89 -2.53
CA LEU A 857 -14.90 -24.81 -2.65
C LEU A 857 -14.21 -23.56 -3.16
N VAL A 858 -14.93 -22.78 -3.97
CA VAL A 858 -14.53 -21.44 -4.42
C VAL A 858 -15.64 -20.49 -4.01
N SER A 859 -15.39 -19.68 -2.98
CA SER A 859 -16.36 -18.71 -2.45
C SER A 859 -15.91 -17.28 -2.73
N ALA A 860 -16.88 -16.41 -3.06
CA ALA A 860 -16.63 -14.99 -3.29
C ALA A 860 -16.31 -14.22 -1.98
N ASP A 861 -16.80 -14.71 -0.84
CA ASP A 861 -16.53 -14.16 0.50
C ASP A 861 -15.26 -14.75 1.16
N GLY A 862 -14.53 -15.64 0.47
CA GLY A 862 -13.33 -16.29 0.97
C GLY A 862 -13.54 -17.29 2.11
N MET A 863 -14.79 -17.55 2.54
CA MET A 863 -15.08 -18.43 3.67
C MET A 863 -14.77 -19.91 3.34
N PRO A 864 -14.04 -20.65 4.20
CA PRO A 864 -13.56 -21.99 3.89
C PRO A 864 -14.62 -23.09 4.05
N ASP A 865 -15.79 -22.77 4.62
CA ASP A 865 -16.91 -23.70 4.84
C ASP A 865 -17.94 -23.66 3.70
N ARG A 866 -17.87 -22.70 2.77
CA ARG A 866 -18.86 -22.52 1.71
C ARG A 866 -18.23 -22.20 0.36
N GLY A 867 -19.03 -22.24 -0.69
CA GLY A 867 -18.65 -21.80 -2.04
C GLY A 867 -19.16 -22.74 -3.14
N ARG A 868 -18.89 -22.37 -4.41
CA ARG A 868 -19.09 -23.23 -5.57
C ARG A 868 -18.20 -24.47 -5.49
N VAL A 869 -18.74 -25.64 -5.85
CA VAL A 869 -18.03 -26.91 -5.89
C VAL A 869 -17.21 -27.02 -7.17
N GLU A 870 -15.91 -27.25 -7.02
CA GLU A 870 -15.03 -27.65 -8.12
C GLU A 870 -14.33 -28.97 -7.80
N ILE A 871 -14.12 -29.79 -8.82
CA ILE A 871 -13.50 -31.12 -8.75
C ILE A 871 -12.29 -31.20 -9.69
N PHE A 872 -11.23 -31.87 -9.22
CA PHE A 872 -10.00 -32.09 -9.97
C PHE A 872 -10.06 -33.43 -10.70
N ILE A 873 -10.03 -33.42 -12.03
CA ILE A 873 -10.05 -34.65 -12.84
C ILE A 873 -8.97 -34.55 -13.92
N ARG A 874 -8.17 -35.62 -14.09
CA ARG A 874 -7.16 -35.78 -15.15
C ARG A 874 -6.07 -34.68 -15.28
N GLY A 875 -6.04 -33.67 -14.41
CA GLY A 875 -5.08 -32.57 -14.44
C GLY A 875 -5.72 -31.18 -14.41
N GLU A 876 -7.02 -31.08 -14.66
CA GLU A 876 -7.81 -29.85 -14.68
C GLU A 876 -8.75 -29.77 -13.46
N TRP A 877 -8.98 -28.56 -12.96
CA TRP A 877 -10.10 -28.25 -12.07
C TRP A 877 -11.29 -27.80 -12.93
N GLY A 878 -12.49 -28.18 -12.52
CA GLY A 878 -13.72 -27.75 -13.16
C GLY A 878 -14.94 -27.93 -12.27
N THR A 879 -16.05 -27.32 -12.65
CA THR A 879 -17.26 -27.27 -11.83
C THR A 879 -18.12 -28.52 -11.97
N VAL A 880 -19.15 -28.59 -11.13
CA VAL A 880 -20.16 -29.65 -11.13
C VAL A 880 -21.51 -28.99 -11.32
N CYS A 881 -22.32 -29.47 -12.27
CA CYS A 881 -23.68 -28.97 -12.44
C CYS A 881 -24.55 -29.36 -11.23
N ASP A 882 -25.56 -28.55 -10.92
CA ASP A 882 -26.52 -28.86 -9.88
C ASP A 882 -27.55 -29.94 -10.25
N ASP A 883 -27.63 -30.35 -11.53
CA ASP A 883 -28.56 -31.38 -11.99
C ASP A 883 -28.34 -32.73 -11.28
N LEU A 884 -29.45 -33.25 -10.73
CA LEU A 884 -29.54 -34.36 -9.77
C LEU A 884 -28.66 -34.23 -8.49
N PHE A 885 -27.90 -33.15 -8.31
CA PHE A 885 -26.98 -32.96 -7.19
C PHE A 885 -27.75 -32.69 -5.87
N THR A 886 -27.88 -33.72 -5.03
CA THR A 886 -28.59 -33.64 -3.74
C THR A 886 -27.68 -33.36 -2.55
N ARG A 887 -28.26 -33.12 -1.36
CA ARG A 887 -27.49 -32.98 -0.10
C ARG A 887 -26.62 -34.20 0.23
N LYS A 888 -26.95 -35.40 -0.27
CA LYS A 888 -26.08 -36.59 -0.17
C LYS A 888 -24.74 -36.35 -0.89
N ALA A 889 -24.77 -35.87 -2.14
CA ALA A 889 -23.58 -35.51 -2.90
C ALA A 889 -22.81 -34.33 -2.25
N GLY A 890 -23.53 -33.33 -1.73
CA GLY A 890 -22.91 -32.26 -0.94
C GLY A 890 -22.16 -32.77 0.30
N THR A 891 -22.73 -33.75 1.02
CA THR A 891 -22.06 -34.37 2.17
C THR A 891 -20.80 -35.13 1.79
N VAL A 892 -20.73 -35.74 0.60
CA VAL A 892 -19.47 -36.31 0.06
C VAL A 892 -18.42 -35.21 -0.12
N VAL A 893 -18.77 -34.08 -0.76
CA VAL A 893 -17.86 -32.93 -0.94
C VAL A 893 -17.32 -32.43 0.41
N CYS A 894 -18.20 -32.19 1.37
CA CYS A 894 -17.83 -31.68 2.69
C CYS A 894 -16.93 -32.66 3.48
N ARG A 895 -17.22 -33.97 3.41
CA ARG A 895 -16.39 -35.03 4.00
C ARG A 895 -15.01 -35.14 3.36
N GLN A 896 -14.88 -34.85 2.07
CA GLN A 896 -13.57 -34.79 1.40
C GLN A 896 -12.73 -33.57 1.82
N LEU A 897 -13.37 -32.49 2.30
CA LEU A 897 -12.73 -31.24 2.72
C LEU A 897 -12.37 -31.20 4.22
N GLY A 898 -12.92 -32.11 5.03
CA GLY A 898 -12.64 -32.21 6.47
C GLY A 898 -13.81 -31.87 7.38
N PHE A 899 -14.93 -31.41 6.82
CA PHE A 899 -16.22 -31.23 7.52
C PHE A 899 -16.94 -32.59 7.64
N THR A 900 -18.05 -32.69 8.40
CA THR A 900 -18.81 -33.96 8.52
C THR A 900 -20.04 -34.03 7.62
N THR A 901 -20.64 -32.90 7.24
CA THR A 901 -21.84 -32.86 6.39
C THR A 901 -21.90 -31.59 5.53
N ALA A 902 -22.72 -31.61 4.48
CA ALA A 902 -23.31 -30.38 3.95
C ALA A 902 -24.49 -29.96 4.83
N LEU A 903 -24.53 -28.68 5.19
CA LEU A 903 -25.68 -28.01 5.79
C LEU A 903 -26.69 -27.65 4.67
N THR A 904 -26.20 -27.10 3.56
CA THR A 904 -27.00 -26.65 2.42
C THR A 904 -26.31 -26.97 1.10
N VAL A 905 -27.10 -27.26 0.06
CA VAL A 905 -26.66 -27.26 -1.34
C VAL A 905 -27.31 -26.05 -2.01
N MET A 906 -26.49 -25.20 -2.63
CA MET A 906 -26.91 -23.97 -3.28
C MET A 906 -26.94 -24.21 -4.79
N LYS A 907 -28.14 -24.15 -5.36
CA LYS A 907 -28.40 -24.31 -6.79
C LYS A 907 -28.27 -23.00 -7.55
N ARG A 908 -28.27 -23.08 -8.88
CA ARG A 908 -28.25 -21.97 -9.84
C ARG A 908 -27.19 -20.92 -9.54
N ALA A 909 -25.93 -21.36 -9.44
CA ALA A 909 -24.78 -20.48 -9.22
C ALA A 909 -24.88 -19.56 -7.97
N ALA A 910 -25.74 -19.86 -6.99
CA ALA A 910 -26.03 -18.94 -5.89
C ALA A 910 -24.88 -18.75 -4.86
N LEU A 911 -23.73 -19.41 -5.05
CA LEU A 911 -22.45 -19.11 -4.39
C LEU A 911 -21.36 -18.66 -5.40
N GLY A 912 -21.79 -18.06 -6.50
CA GLY A 912 -20.99 -17.60 -7.64
C GLY A 912 -20.82 -18.67 -8.73
N GLU A 913 -21.16 -18.32 -9.97
CA GLU A 913 -20.81 -19.10 -11.17
C GLU A 913 -19.28 -19.10 -11.42
N ALA A 914 -18.78 -20.09 -12.15
CA ALA A 914 -17.45 -19.99 -12.75
C ALA A 914 -17.51 -19.25 -14.10
N SER A 915 -16.42 -18.57 -14.45
CA SER A 915 -16.26 -18.04 -15.80
C SER A 915 -16.30 -19.17 -16.84
N SER A 916 -16.85 -18.92 -18.02
CA SER A 916 -16.94 -19.81 -19.20
C SER A 916 -15.62 -20.38 -19.76
N ARG A 917 -14.49 -20.17 -19.06
CA ARG A 917 -13.18 -20.79 -19.32
C ARG A 917 -12.89 -21.98 -18.40
N VAL A 918 -13.59 -22.06 -17.27
CA VAL A 918 -13.66 -23.28 -16.46
C VAL A 918 -14.57 -24.26 -17.19
N ARG A 919 -14.41 -25.56 -16.97
CA ARG A 919 -15.23 -26.59 -17.62
C ARG A 919 -16.15 -27.22 -16.59
N ILE A 920 -17.41 -27.45 -16.95
CA ILE A 920 -18.30 -28.31 -16.18
C ILE A 920 -17.82 -29.75 -16.42
N LEU A 921 -17.26 -30.38 -15.39
CA LEU A 921 -16.61 -31.68 -15.50
C LEU A 921 -17.51 -32.84 -15.08
N LEU A 922 -18.50 -32.60 -14.22
CA LEU A 922 -19.50 -33.58 -13.80
C LEU A 922 -20.92 -33.04 -13.96
N ASP A 923 -21.84 -33.95 -14.27
CA ASP A 923 -23.26 -33.74 -14.47
C ASP A 923 -24.02 -35.03 -14.05
N ASP A 924 -25.34 -34.96 -13.86
CA ASP A 924 -26.22 -36.04 -13.36
C ASP A 924 -25.77 -36.67 -12.01
N VAL A 925 -25.25 -35.90 -11.04
CA VAL A 925 -24.46 -36.49 -9.91
C VAL A 925 -25.31 -37.01 -8.74
N GLU A 926 -25.63 -38.30 -8.80
CA GLU A 926 -26.38 -39.07 -7.79
C GLU A 926 -25.44 -39.87 -6.86
N CYS A 927 -25.24 -39.37 -5.63
CA CYS A 927 -24.53 -40.05 -4.54
C CYS A 927 -25.50 -40.53 -3.45
N GLU A 928 -25.16 -41.60 -2.73
CA GLU A 928 -25.85 -42.06 -1.52
C GLU A 928 -25.41 -41.33 -0.24
N GLY A 929 -24.19 -40.78 -0.21
CA GLY A 929 -23.66 -39.94 0.88
C GLY A 929 -22.48 -40.55 1.66
N GLU A 930 -22.11 -41.80 1.35
CA GLU A 930 -21.02 -42.55 2.01
C GLU A 930 -19.81 -42.80 1.11
N GLU A 931 -19.89 -42.39 -0.16
CA GLU A 931 -18.81 -42.39 -1.14
C GLU A 931 -17.59 -41.58 -0.66
N ARG A 932 -16.41 -41.93 -1.16
CA ARG A 932 -15.14 -41.25 -0.83
C ARG A 932 -14.80 -40.12 -1.80
N SER A 933 -15.48 -40.08 -2.93
CA SER A 933 -15.36 -39.05 -3.95
C SER A 933 -16.61 -39.01 -4.82
N LEU A 934 -16.98 -37.83 -5.32
CA LEU A 934 -18.00 -37.68 -6.37
C LEU A 934 -17.72 -38.54 -7.63
N LEU A 935 -16.50 -39.03 -7.83
CA LEU A 935 -16.19 -39.95 -8.93
C LEU A 935 -16.71 -41.38 -8.73
N GLU A 936 -17.01 -41.79 -7.49
CA GLU A 936 -17.58 -43.11 -7.13
C GLU A 936 -19.11 -43.13 -7.23
N CYS A 937 -19.76 -41.96 -7.27
CA CYS A 937 -21.20 -41.79 -7.43
C CYS A 937 -21.70 -42.11 -8.85
N LYS A 938 -23.00 -42.37 -8.99
CA LYS A 938 -23.68 -42.45 -10.31
C LYS A 938 -23.71 -41.04 -10.93
N ARG A 939 -23.40 -40.92 -12.22
CA ARG A 939 -23.17 -39.64 -12.91
C ARG A 939 -22.97 -39.79 -14.41
N SER A 940 -23.11 -38.70 -15.14
CA SER A 940 -22.75 -38.62 -16.56
C SER A 940 -21.24 -38.74 -16.81
N LYS A 941 -20.87 -38.99 -18.08
CA LYS A 941 -19.47 -39.12 -18.50
C LYS A 941 -18.74 -37.79 -18.30
N VAL A 942 -17.52 -37.84 -17.77
CA VAL A 942 -16.71 -36.63 -17.45
C VAL A 942 -16.63 -35.69 -18.64
N GLY A 943 -17.03 -34.43 -18.44
CA GLY A 943 -17.02 -33.39 -19.48
C GLY A 943 -18.09 -33.56 -20.57
N LYS A 944 -19.09 -34.42 -20.36
CA LYS A 944 -20.38 -34.37 -21.09
C LYS A 944 -21.42 -33.82 -20.11
N HIS A 945 -21.96 -32.66 -20.44
CA HIS A 945 -23.03 -31.98 -19.71
C HIS A 945 -23.99 -31.32 -20.70
N ASN A 946 -25.19 -30.94 -20.25
CA ASN A 946 -26.04 -29.95 -20.95
C ASN A 946 -26.11 -28.60 -20.24
N CYS A 947 -25.65 -28.52 -19.00
CA CYS A 947 -25.70 -27.31 -18.17
C CYS A 947 -24.79 -26.18 -18.67
N SER A 948 -25.13 -24.98 -18.22
CA SER A 948 -24.37 -23.73 -18.25
C SER A 948 -23.73 -23.43 -16.87
N HIS A 949 -22.91 -22.38 -16.77
CA HIS A 949 -22.33 -21.98 -15.49
C HIS A 949 -23.33 -21.30 -14.54
N GLU A 950 -24.46 -20.81 -15.06
CA GLU A 950 -25.61 -20.38 -14.26
C GLU A 950 -26.20 -21.54 -13.43
N GLU A 951 -25.83 -22.79 -13.74
CA GLU A 951 -26.26 -24.03 -13.07
C GLU A 951 -25.11 -24.70 -12.29
N ASP A 952 -23.98 -24.01 -12.08
CA ASP A 952 -22.89 -24.48 -11.21
C ASP A 952 -23.37 -24.66 -9.75
N VAL A 953 -23.12 -25.83 -9.17
CA VAL A 953 -23.54 -26.12 -7.79
C VAL A 953 -22.57 -25.55 -6.75
N GLY A 954 -23.12 -24.98 -5.67
CA GLY A 954 -22.40 -24.64 -4.45
C GLY A 954 -22.85 -25.47 -3.25
N VAL A 955 -22.03 -25.48 -2.19
CA VAL A 955 -22.42 -26.06 -0.90
C VAL A 955 -22.01 -25.16 0.25
N ILE A 956 -22.72 -25.31 1.37
CA ILE A 956 -22.32 -24.83 2.69
C ILE A 956 -22.09 -26.09 3.53
N CYS A 957 -20.85 -26.30 3.94
CA CYS A 957 -20.38 -27.40 4.77
C CYS A 957 -20.45 -27.06 6.25
N GLY A 958 -20.42 -28.09 7.10
CA GLY A 958 -20.39 -27.90 8.54
C GLY A 958 -20.13 -29.19 9.30
N TYR A 959 -20.15 -29.05 10.62
CA TYR A 959 -20.07 -30.17 11.56
C TYR A 959 -21.47 -30.44 12.09
N GLN A 960 -21.85 -31.72 12.21
CA GLN A 960 -23.05 -32.09 12.96
C GLN A 960 -22.75 -31.92 14.46
N THR A 961 -23.58 -31.11 15.11
CA THR A 961 -23.67 -30.96 16.58
C THR A 961 -24.34 -32.18 17.19
#